data_AF-A0A642UL98-F1
#
_entry.id   AF-A0A642UL98-F1
#
_cell.length_a   1.000
_cell.length_b   1.000
_cell.length_c   1.000
_cell.angle_alpha   90.00
_cell.angle_beta   90.00
_cell.angle_gamma   90.00
#
_symmetry.space_group_name_H-M   'P 1'
#
loop_
_entity.id
_entity.type
_entity.pdbx_description
1 polymer ?
#
loop_
_entity_poly.entity_id
_entity_poly.type
_entity_poly.pdbx_seq_one_letter_code
_entity_poly.pdbx_strand_id
1 'polypeptide(L)'
;MEYILVTGGAGYIGSHTTVELINNGYNVVIVDNLCNSSYDSVARIEYIVGKKVPFVKCDLRDTDALSSVFEQYKITGVIHFAALKAVGESVKMPLAYYENNLSGTVNLLEVMKKYQVKTIVFSSSATVYGDVTRFGDDRYIPIPEDCPMDPTNPYGRTKFMMECILKDIYQSEPEQWRVAILRYFNPIGAHPSGIIGEDPLGIPNNLLPFLAQVAIGRQPKLRVFGSDYNSHDGTPIRDYIHVVDLAKGHIAALNYLEKQSSLYREWNLGSGKGSTVFDVYHAFCKAAGMELPYEVVGRRAGDVLDLTANPTRANKELEWKTELTVDEACVDLWRWTTQNPYGYNIKDYKYAAFDTSRIHHITKGNLDLAILNYGATIQSLKFNGQEQVLGFNELSDYQSDANPYFGATIGRYANRIKGGEFTVDGSKYQVTTNNNNNCLHGGSKNTWNKAEWFGPAIYTEKDSYVLKFKLVDSKSEDGFPGAVEAIVTYTISESNKVSIEYQATTGTKTPLNVTNHTYFAVDGSSTIDDLNVTLNAPNKLKLESGLPTGTIEEAKQTELKPLKDVKLDDYFVVSTDSKLDTRQSALKQVVRVAGKKTTLIVSTTEPGFQVYTGDFINVGDYKSRSGLAIEPSRFVDAINNDQWSSQVLVSKGETYGSKIEYHFS
;
A
#
# COMPACT_ATOMS: atom_id res chain seq x y z
N MET A 1 -15.99 -18.72 -2.82
CA MET A 1 -14.68 -18.27 -3.33
C MET A 1 -13.61 -19.08 -2.60
N GLU A 2 -12.61 -19.58 -3.33
CA GLU A 2 -11.52 -20.41 -2.77
C GLU A 2 -10.30 -19.55 -2.46
N TYR A 3 -9.61 -19.88 -1.36
CA TYR A 3 -8.49 -19.10 -0.83
C TYR A 3 -7.24 -19.95 -0.62
N ILE A 4 -6.09 -19.31 -0.79
CA ILE A 4 -4.80 -19.77 -0.29
C ILE A 4 -4.54 -19.07 1.04
N LEU A 5 -4.32 -19.84 2.10
CA LEU A 5 -3.92 -19.32 3.39
C LEU A 5 -2.41 -19.04 3.39
N VAL A 6 -2.00 -17.82 3.69
CA VAL A 6 -0.59 -17.44 3.81
C VAL A 6 -0.29 -17.11 5.27
N THR A 7 0.34 -18.04 5.98
CA THR A 7 0.77 -17.77 7.36
C THR A 7 2.08 -17.00 7.35
N GLY A 8 2.25 -16.01 8.23
CA GLY A 8 3.41 -15.11 8.19
C GLY A 8 3.37 -14.15 7.00
N GLY A 9 2.18 -13.92 6.42
CA GLY A 9 1.99 -13.16 5.19
C GLY A 9 2.25 -11.66 5.34
N ALA A 10 2.28 -11.12 6.56
CA ALA A 10 2.68 -9.72 6.80
C ALA A 10 4.22 -9.56 6.85
N GLY A 11 4.97 -10.66 6.91
CA GLY A 11 6.43 -10.66 6.89
C GLY A 11 7.04 -10.37 5.52
N TYR A 12 8.37 -10.33 5.48
CA TYR A 12 9.13 -9.97 4.27
C TYR A 12 8.79 -10.81 3.04
N ILE A 13 9.03 -12.13 3.06
CA ILE A 13 8.79 -12.98 1.89
C ILE A 13 7.29 -13.22 1.67
N GLY A 14 6.53 -13.34 2.77
CA GLY A 14 5.09 -13.58 2.73
C GLY A 14 4.32 -12.44 2.05
N SER A 15 4.72 -11.18 2.27
CA SER A 15 4.08 -10.03 1.63
C SER A 15 4.30 -9.99 0.12
N HIS A 16 5.53 -10.25 -0.34
CA HIS A 16 5.86 -10.33 -1.77
C HIS A 16 5.14 -11.51 -2.44
N THR A 17 5.10 -12.66 -1.77
CA THR A 17 4.38 -13.84 -2.28
C THR A 17 2.88 -13.60 -2.35
N THR A 18 2.32 -12.85 -1.40
CA THR A 18 0.90 -12.47 -1.45
C THR A 18 0.59 -11.60 -2.66
N VAL A 19 1.46 -10.64 -3.00
CA VAL A 19 1.32 -9.83 -4.22
C VAL A 19 1.33 -10.73 -5.46
N GLU A 20 2.30 -11.64 -5.57
CA GLU A 20 2.39 -12.55 -6.72
C GLU A 20 1.19 -13.51 -6.82
N LEU A 21 0.73 -14.08 -5.70
CA LEU A 21 -0.47 -14.93 -5.66
C LEU A 21 -1.68 -14.20 -6.24
N ILE A 22 -1.88 -12.99 -5.75
CA ILE A 22 -2.99 -12.15 -6.16
C ILE A 22 -2.93 -11.77 -7.63
N ASN A 23 -1.76 -11.40 -8.13
CA ASN A 23 -1.53 -11.06 -9.53
C ASN A 23 -1.73 -12.27 -10.46
N ASN A 24 -1.53 -13.49 -9.94
CA ASN A 24 -1.78 -14.76 -10.62
C ASN A 24 -3.21 -15.29 -10.40
N GLY A 25 -4.14 -14.46 -9.92
CA GLY A 25 -5.57 -14.78 -9.85
C GLY A 25 -6.01 -15.54 -8.59
N TYR A 26 -5.12 -15.80 -7.64
CA TYR A 26 -5.48 -16.40 -6.36
C TYR A 26 -6.18 -15.39 -5.45
N ASN A 27 -7.09 -15.89 -4.60
CA ASN A 27 -7.54 -15.16 -3.43
C ASN A 27 -6.70 -15.59 -2.24
N VAL A 28 -6.33 -14.64 -1.40
CA VAL A 28 -5.42 -14.88 -0.28
C VAL A 28 -6.07 -14.47 1.02
N VAL A 29 -5.87 -15.27 2.06
CA VAL A 29 -6.08 -14.83 3.44
C VAL A 29 -4.75 -14.89 4.18
N ILE A 30 -4.38 -13.80 4.84
CA ILE A 30 -3.16 -13.71 5.63
C ILE A 30 -3.48 -14.04 7.09
N VAL A 31 -2.67 -14.91 7.69
CA VAL A 31 -2.62 -15.13 9.14
C VAL A 31 -1.24 -14.74 9.66
N ASP A 32 -1.17 -13.81 10.61
CA ASP A 32 0.10 -13.37 11.20
C ASP A 32 -0.14 -12.85 12.62
N ASN A 33 0.76 -13.15 13.57
CA ASN A 33 0.67 -12.61 14.93
C ASN A 33 1.36 -11.24 15.08
N LEU A 34 2.05 -10.77 14.04
CA LEU A 34 2.81 -9.53 13.96
C LEU A 34 4.02 -9.46 14.90
N CYS A 35 4.57 -10.61 15.31
CA CYS A 35 5.74 -10.64 16.22
C CYS A 35 7.03 -10.06 15.59
N ASN A 36 7.13 -10.06 14.25
CA ASN A 36 8.26 -9.50 13.50
C ASN A 36 7.81 -8.86 12.18
N SER A 37 6.63 -8.22 12.19
CA SER A 37 6.02 -7.57 11.03
C SER A 37 5.07 -6.45 11.49
N SER A 38 4.55 -5.67 10.53
CA SER A 38 3.53 -4.64 10.78
C SER A 38 2.31 -4.91 9.90
N TYR A 39 1.11 -4.56 10.38
CA TYR A 39 -0.09 -4.55 9.54
C TYR A 39 0.01 -3.56 8.36
N ASP A 40 0.89 -2.55 8.45
CA ASP A 40 1.15 -1.63 7.34
C ASP A 40 1.64 -2.36 6.08
N SER A 41 2.36 -3.49 6.22
CA SER A 41 2.73 -4.30 5.05
C SER A 41 1.49 -4.83 4.34
N VAL A 42 0.48 -5.28 5.08
CA VAL A 42 -0.81 -5.74 4.53
C VAL A 42 -1.57 -4.60 3.87
N ALA A 43 -1.69 -3.45 4.53
CA ALA A 43 -2.34 -2.27 3.94
C ALA A 43 -1.67 -1.82 2.63
N ARG A 44 -0.35 -1.98 2.55
CA ARG A 44 0.43 -1.67 1.36
C ARG A 44 0.35 -2.75 0.28
N ILE A 45 0.19 -4.02 0.64
CA ILE A 45 -0.19 -5.08 -0.31
C ILE A 45 -1.53 -4.69 -0.96
N GLU A 46 -2.55 -4.36 -0.17
CA GLU A 46 -3.88 -3.92 -0.69
C GLU A 46 -3.75 -2.75 -1.66
N TYR A 47 -2.88 -1.77 -1.36
CA TYR A 47 -2.57 -0.66 -2.25
C TYR A 47 -1.93 -1.12 -3.57
N ILE A 48 -0.93 -2.00 -3.51
CA ILE A 48 -0.22 -2.51 -4.70
C ILE A 48 -1.21 -3.23 -5.61
N VAL A 49 -2.00 -4.13 -5.04
CA VAL A 49 -2.87 -5.05 -5.80
C VAL A 49 -4.24 -4.47 -6.12
N GLY A 50 -4.61 -3.35 -5.50
CA GLY A 50 -5.89 -2.67 -5.73
C GLY A 50 -7.11 -3.49 -5.31
N LYS A 51 -6.97 -4.36 -4.30
CA LYS A 51 -8.08 -5.13 -3.72
C LYS A 51 -7.85 -5.42 -2.24
N LYS A 52 -8.95 -5.65 -1.52
CA LYS A 52 -8.92 -6.05 -0.10
C LYS A 52 -8.24 -7.41 0.05
N VAL A 53 -7.40 -7.55 1.07
CA VAL A 53 -6.76 -8.81 1.44
C VAL A 53 -7.20 -9.17 2.85
N PRO A 54 -8.03 -10.23 3.02
CA PRO A 54 -8.37 -10.73 4.34
C PRO A 54 -7.14 -10.95 5.22
N PHE A 55 -7.19 -10.41 6.43
CA PHE A 55 -6.14 -10.51 7.42
C PHE A 55 -6.73 -10.92 8.76
N VAL A 56 -6.12 -11.94 9.38
CA VAL A 56 -6.48 -12.40 10.72
C VAL A 56 -5.23 -12.35 11.59
N LYS A 57 -5.27 -11.52 12.63
CA LYS A 57 -4.21 -11.50 13.65
C LYS A 57 -4.36 -12.73 14.54
N CYS A 58 -3.54 -13.75 14.29
CA CYS A 58 -3.65 -15.04 14.97
C CYS A 58 -2.25 -15.64 15.14
N ASP A 59 -1.98 -16.16 16.35
CA ASP A 59 -0.83 -17.01 16.62
C ASP A 59 -1.21 -18.45 16.27
N LEU A 60 -0.35 -19.16 15.52
CA LEU A 60 -0.65 -20.54 15.11
C LEU A 60 -0.75 -21.51 16.31
N ARG A 61 -0.25 -21.10 17.49
CA ARG A 61 -0.40 -21.87 18.73
C ARG A 61 -1.82 -21.78 19.32
N ASP A 62 -2.61 -20.80 18.90
CA ASP A 62 -4.03 -20.69 19.23
C ASP A 62 -4.86 -21.47 18.20
N THR A 63 -5.09 -22.76 18.50
CA THR A 63 -5.79 -23.69 17.60
C THR A 63 -7.24 -23.32 17.35
N ASP A 64 -7.89 -22.65 18.30
CA ASP A 64 -9.29 -22.24 18.19
C ASP A 64 -9.41 -21.06 17.25
N ALA A 65 -8.58 -20.01 17.46
CA ALA A 65 -8.52 -18.88 16.54
C ALA A 65 -8.12 -19.32 15.12
N LEU A 66 -7.15 -20.23 15.00
CA LEU A 66 -6.75 -20.78 13.70
C LEU A 66 -7.89 -21.58 13.05
N SER A 67 -8.61 -22.41 13.81
CA SER A 67 -9.77 -23.15 13.30
C SER A 67 -10.87 -22.22 12.75
N SER A 68 -11.14 -21.10 13.43
CA SER A 68 -12.12 -20.11 12.96
C SER A 68 -11.76 -19.52 11.59
N VAL A 69 -10.48 -19.43 11.23
CA VAL A 69 -10.06 -19.01 9.88
C VAL A 69 -10.52 -20.01 8.81
N PHE A 70 -10.36 -21.31 9.07
CA PHE A 70 -10.78 -22.38 8.15
C PHE A 70 -12.30 -22.54 8.08
N GLU A 71 -13.02 -22.11 9.11
CA GLU A 71 -14.50 -22.04 9.11
C GLU A 71 -15.00 -20.85 8.29
N GLN A 72 -14.34 -19.70 8.42
CA GLN A 72 -14.73 -18.47 7.75
C GLN A 72 -14.38 -18.48 6.25
N TYR A 73 -13.26 -19.10 5.87
CA TYR A 73 -12.76 -19.10 4.50
C TYR A 73 -12.61 -20.52 3.95
N LYS A 74 -13.06 -20.75 2.71
CA LYS A 74 -12.83 -22.02 2.01
C LYS A 74 -11.36 -22.12 1.57
N ILE A 75 -10.49 -22.57 2.47
CA ILE A 75 -9.07 -22.77 2.21
C ILE A 75 -8.86 -24.01 1.33
N THR A 76 -8.02 -23.89 0.30
CA THR A 76 -7.69 -24.99 -0.64
C THR A 76 -6.23 -25.41 -0.57
N GLY A 77 -5.36 -24.51 -0.11
CA GLY A 77 -3.96 -24.77 0.15
C GLY A 77 -3.37 -23.74 1.10
N VAL A 78 -2.21 -24.07 1.66
CA VAL A 78 -1.50 -23.22 2.61
C VAL A 78 -0.07 -22.94 2.13
N ILE A 79 0.37 -21.70 2.22
CA ILE A 79 1.78 -21.33 2.14
C ILE A 79 2.24 -20.91 3.53
N HIS A 80 3.15 -21.69 4.11
CA HIS A 80 3.55 -21.56 5.51
C HIS A 80 4.89 -20.82 5.63
N PHE A 81 4.86 -19.51 5.93
CA PHE A 81 6.06 -18.70 6.23
C PHE A 81 6.29 -18.50 7.73
N ALA A 82 5.23 -18.53 8.55
CA ALA A 82 5.30 -18.16 9.97
C ALA A 82 6.33 -18.99 10.74
N ALA A 83 7.43 -18.34 11.14
CA ALA A 83 8.48 -18.91 11.97
C ALA A 83 9.37 -17.77 12.52
N LEU A 84 9.94 -17.96 13.71
CA LEU A 84 11.11 -17.21 14.13
C LEU A 84 12.30 -17.62 13.27
N LYS A 85 13.10 -16.64 12.80
CA LYS A 85 14.12 -16.86 11.76
C LYS A 85 15.56 -16.43 12.08
N ALA A 86 15.80 -15.75 13.20
CA ALA A 86 17.12 -15.18 13.47
C ALA A 86 18.07 -16.25 14.04
N VAL A 87 19.04 -16.69 13.23
CA VAL A 87 20.01 -17.74 13.62
C VAL A 87 20.72 -17.41 14.94
N GLY A 88 21.28 -16.20 15.07
CA GLY A 88 22.01 -15.79 16.28
C GLY A 88 21.15 -15.70 17.54
N GLU A 89 19.87 -15.37 17.41
CA GLU A 89 18.91 -15.38 18.52
C GLU A 89 18.50 -16.81 18.88
N SER A 90 18.31 -17.69 17.89
CA SER A 90 17.92 -19.08 18.11
C SER A 90 18.91 -19.85 18.99
N VAL A 91 20.20 -19.51 18.90
CA VAL A 91 21.25 -20.08 19.78
C VAL A 91 21.08 -19.62 21.23
N LYS A 92 20.63 -18.38 21.44
CA LYS A 92 20.40 -17.81 22.77
C LYS A 92 19.06 -18.25 23.37
N MET A 93 18.05 -18.43 22.53
CA MET A 93 16.67 -18.73 22.92
C MET A 93 16.11 -19.97 22.20
N PRO A 94 16.77 -21.14 22.31
CA PRO A 94 16.41 -22.32 21.53
C PRO A 94 14.99 -22.81 21.79
N LEU A 95 14.54 -22.81 23.05
CA LEU A 95 13.18 -23.28 23.41
C LEU A 95 12.08 -22.44 22.76
N ALA A 96 12.24 -21.12 22.68
CA ALA A 96 11.27 -20.25 22.03
C ALA A 96 11.16 -20.55 20.53
N TYR A 97 12.26 -20.89 19.87
CA TYR A 97 12.27 -21.28 18.46
C TYR A 97 11.60 -22.63 18.24
N TYR A 98 11.90 -23.63 19.07
CA TYR A 98 11.26 -24.95 18.99
C TYR A 98 9.75 -24.84 19.25
N GLU A 99 9.35 -24.15 20.32
CA GLU A 99 7.94 -23.98 20.67
C GLU A 99 7.17 -23.22 19.58
N ASN A 100 7.68 -22.06 19.13
CA ASN A 100 6.99 -21.27 18.11
C ASN A 100 6.91 -22.02 16.77
N ASN A 101 8.04 -22.53 16.29
CA ASN A 101 8.10 -23.07 14.93
C ASN A 101 7.49 -24.46 14.85
N LEU A 102 7.76 -25.36 15.81
CA LEU A 102 7.25 -26.73 15.75
C LEU A 102 5.79 -26.80 16.16
N SER A 103 5.42 -26.26 17.34
CA SER A 103 4.03 -26.34 17.80
C SER A 103 3.09 -25.60 16.86
N GLY A 104 3.49 -24.43 16.35
CA GLY A 104 2.71 -23.71 15.34
C GLY A 104 2.48 -24.52 14.06
N THR A 105 3.49 -25.28 13.60
CA THR A 105 3.37 -26.15 12.42
C THR A 105 2.49 -27.37 12.69
N VAL A 106 2.66 -28.02 13.84
CA VAL A 106 1.84 -29.18 14.24
C VAL A 106 0.37 -28.76 14.33
N ASN A 107 0.08 -27.67 15.03
CA ASN A 107 -1.28 -27.13 15.17
C ASN A 107 -1.90 -26.79 13.81
N LEU A 108 -1.14 -26.14 12.93
CA LEU A 108 -1.58 -25.85 11.56
C LEU A 108 -1.94 -27.13 10.80
N LEU A 109 -1.10 -28.17 10.86
CA LEU A 109 -1.34 -29.44 10.18
C LEU A 109 -2.55 -30.19 10.75
N GLU A 110 -2.77 -30.13 12.07
CA GLU A 110 -3.95 -30.70 12.72
C GLU A 110 -5.24 -30.00 12.25
N VAL A 111 -5.25 -28.67 12.20
CA VAL A 111 -6.38 -27.90 11.67
C VAL A 111 -6.58 -28.19 10.19
N MET A 112 -5.52 -28.18 9.38
CA MET A 112 -5.58 -28.56 7.97
C MET A 112 -6.21 -29.95 7.78
N LYS A 113 -5.83 -30.93 8.59
CA LYS A 113 -6.41 -32.28 8.57
C LYS A 113 -7.90 -32.27 8.96
N LYS A 114 -8.27 -31.53 10.01
CA LYS A 114 -9.67 -31.35 10.46
C LYS A 114 -10.57 -30.82 9.34
N TYR A 115 -10.10 -29.85 8.57
CA TYR A 115 -10.85 -29.23 7.46
C TYR A 115 -10.52 -29.83 6.09
N GLN A 116 -9.82 -30.96 6.02
CA GLN A 116 -9.47 -31.68 4.79
C GLN A 116 -8.68 -30.85 3.76
N VAL A 117 -7.87 -29.89 4.23
CA VAL A 117 -6.94 -29.13 3.39
C VAL A 117 -5.60 -29.84 3.36
N LYS A 118 -5.25 -30.46 2.23
CA LYS A 118 -4.07 -31.36 2.13
C LYS A 118 -2.98 -30.87 1.19
N THR A 119 -2.97 -29.57 0.88
CA THR A 119 -1.96 -28.93 0.03
C THR A 119 -1.19 -27.90 0.85
N ILE A 120 0.14 -28.07 0.94
CA ILE A 120 1.01 -27.15 1.68
C ILE A 120 2.30 -26.87 0.91
N VAL A 121 2.66 -25.60 0.84
CA VAL A 121 3.98 -25.11 0.43
C VAL A 121 4.69 -24.62 1.68
N PHE A 122 5.79 -25.26 2.05
CA PHE A 122 6.54 -24.98 3.27
C PHE A 122 7.80 -24.17 2.98
N SER A 123 7.97 -23.11 3.77
CA SER A 123 9.19 -22.30 3.78
C SER A 123 10.31 -22.96 4.56
N SER A 124 11.11 -23.77 3.88
CA SER A 124 12.37 -24.29 4.41
C SER A 124 13.55 -23.33 4.17
N SER A 125 14.77 -23.77 4.42
CA SER A 125 15.98 -22.96 4.34
C SER A 125 17.19 -23.82 4.02
N ALA A 126 18.16 -23.27 3.28
CA ALA A 126 19.46 -23.89 3.04
C ALA A 126 20.24 -24.18 4.34
N THR A 127 19.85 -23.58 5.48
CA THR A 127 20.40 -23.91 6.80
C THR A 127 20.23 -25.38 7.21
N VAL A 128 19.31 -26.13 6.58
CA VAL A 128 19.16 -27.58 6.79
C VAL A 128 20.38 -28.37 6.30
N TYR A 129 21.12 -27.86 5.32
CA TYR A 129 22.31 -28.54 4.78
C TYR A 129 23.53 -28.47 5.69
N GLY A 130 23.59 -27.47 6.58
CA GLY A 130 24.76 -27.22 7.42
C GLY A 130 25.99 -26.78 6.63
N ASP A 131 27.17 -27.20 7.09
CA ASP A 131 28.43 -26.96 6.39
C ASP A 131 28.70 -28.07 5.38
N VAL A 132 28.38 -27.84 4.11
CA VAL A 132 28.55 -28.85 3.05
C VAL A 132 30.02 -29.14 2.72
N THR A 133 30.96 -28.28 3.13
CA THR A 133 32.39 -28.52 2.93
C THR A 133 32.91 -29.72 3.75
N ARG A 134 32.17 -30.14 4.78
CA ARG A 134 32.47 -31.32 5.61
C ARG A 134 32.60 -32.63 4.82
N PHE A 135 32.04 -32.69 3.61
CA PHE A 135 32.12 -33.87 2.76
C PHE A 135 33.44 -33.97 1.99
N GLY A 136 34.19 -32.86 1.84
CA GLY A 136 35.42 -32.83 1.04
C GLY A 136 35.22 -33.22 -0.43
N ASP A 137 33.99 -33.11 -0.94
CA ASP A 137 33.58 -33.52 -2.28
C ASP A 137 32.94 -32.33 -3.00
N ASP A 138 33.54 -31.92 -4.11
CA ASP A 138 33.11 -30.78 -4.92
C ASP A 138 31.71 -30.97 -5.50
N ARG A 139 31.15 -32.19 -5.53
CA ARG A 139 29.78 -32.45 -6.02
C ARG A 139 28.69 -31.72 -5.21
N TYR A 140 29.01 -31.30 -3.97
CA TYR A 140 28.05 -30.66 -3.07
C TYR A 140 28.09 -29.13 -3.13
N ILE A 141 28.94 -28.53 -3.97
CA ILE A 141 28.92 -27.10 -4.27
C ILE A 141 28.92 -26.93 -5.80
N PRO A 142 27.83 -26.46 -6.41
CA PRO A 142 26.58 -25.99 -5.78
C PRO A 142 25.74 -27.11 -5.15
N ILE A 143 25.01 -26.80 -4.07
CA ILE A 143 24.33 -27.76 -3.18
C ILE A 143 23.09 -28.36 -3.86
N PRO A 144 23.06 -29.68 -4.17
CA PRO A 144 21.87 -30.37 -4.65
C PRO A 144 20.92 -30.74 -3.50
N GLU A 145 19.64 -30.97 -3.78
CA GLU A 145 18.67 -31.28 -2.72
C GLU A 145 18.87 -32.65 -2.05
N ASP A 146 19.60 -33.56 -2.70
CA ASP A 146 19.99 -34.86 -2.14
C ASP A 146 21.23 -34.77 -1.23
N CYS A 147 21.77 -33.56 -1.02
CA CYS A 147 22.80 -33.31 0.00
C CYS A 147 22.29 -33.73 1.38
N PRO A 148 23.02 -34.58 2.12
CA PRO A 148 22.63 -34.95 3.47
C PRO A 148 22.51 -33.70 4.37
N MET A 149 21.41 -33.62 5.10
CA MET A 149 21.10 -32.50 5.99
C MET A 149 21.79 -32.66 7.35
N ASP A 150 22.38 -31.57 7.86
CA ASP A 150 23.01 -31.53 9.20
C ASP A 150 23.01 -30.08 9.75
N PRO A 151 21.86 -29.56 10.19
CA PRO A 151 21.75 -28.18 10.64
C PRO A 151 22.60 -27.90 11.90
N THR A 152 23.35 -26.81 11.86
CA THR A 152 24.34 -26.45 12.90
C THR A 152 23.80 -25.52 13.99
N ASN A 153 22.54 -25.08 13.89
CA ASN A 153 21.93 -24.14 14.83
C ASN A 153 20.44 -24.47 15.11
N PRO A 154 19.86 -23.99 16.23
CA PRO A 154 18.48 -24.30 16.60
C PRO A 154 17.44 -23.91 15.55
N TYR A 155 17.56 -22.74 14.90
CA TYR A 155 16.67 -22.37 13.79
C TYR A 155 16.67 -23.41 12.66
N GLY A 156 17.85 -23.78 12.16
CA GLY A 156 18.00 -24.81 11.13
C GLY A 156 17.46 -26.17 11.57
N ARG A 157 17.63 -26.53 12.86
CA ARG A 157 17.05 -27.75 13.44
C ARG A 157 15.52 -27.72 13.42
N THR A 158 14.89 -26.57 13.72
CA THR A 158 13.43 -26.47 13.59
C THR A 158 12.96 -26.68 12.15
N LYS A 159 13.66 -26.13 11.15
CA LYS A 159 13.34 -26.32 9.72
C LYS A 159 13.48 -27.77 9.29
N PHE A 160 14.57 -28.42 9.69
CA PHE A 160 14.77 -29.85 9.44
C PHE A 160 13.67 -30.71 10.10
N MET A 161 13.33 -30.45 11.36
CA MET A 161 12.26 -31.19 12.06
C MET A 161 10.89 -30.97 11.41
N MET A 162 10.58 -29.76 10.95
CA MET A 162 9.35 -29.49 10.19
C MET A 162 9.33 -30.24 8.84
N GLU A 163 10.46 -30.34 8.13
CA GLU A 163 10.54 -31.19 6.93
C GLU A 163 10.26 -32.66 7.27
N CYS A 164 10.82 -33.18 8.37
CA CYS A 164 10.53 -34.54 8.83
C CYS A 164 9.03 -34.73 9.15
N ILE A 165 8.42 -33.81 9.91
CA ILE A 165 6.99 -33.87 10.24
C ILE A 165 6.14 -33.89 8.96
N LEU A 166 6.43 -33.03 7.98
CA LEU A 166 5.69 -32.98 6.73
C LEU A 166 5.87 -34.25 5.89
N LYS A 167 7.07 -34.83 5.91
CA LYS A 167 7.35 -36.12 5.27
C LYS A 167 6.56 -37.26 5.93
N ASP A 168 6.54 -37.29 7.26
CA ASP A 168 5.83 -38.30 8.03
C ASP A 168 4.30 -38.19 7.82
N ILE A 169 3.77 -36.96 7.77
CA ILE A 169 2.35 -36.71 7.44
C ILE A 169 2.04 -37.22 6.03
N TYR A 170 2.87 -36.89 5.03
CA TYR A 170 2.70 -37.42 3.69
C TYR A 170 2.76 -38.96 3.68
N GLN A 171 3.74 -39.58 4.34
CA GLN A 171 3.87 -41.04 4.40
C GLN A 171 2.71 -41.73 5.12
N SER A 172 2.05 -41.05 6.06
CA SER A 172 0.86 -41.57 6.74
C SER A 172 -0.38 -41.64 5.84
N GLU A 173 -0.47 -40.74 4.84
CA GLU A 173 -1.58 -40.60 3.91
C GLU A 173 -1.07 -40.27 2.48
N PRO A 174 -0.28 -41.16 1.85
CA PRO A 174 0.56 -40.83 0.68
C PRO A 174 -0.21 -40.57 -0.61
N GLU A 175 -1.50 -40.91 -0.64
CA GLU A 175 -2.40 -40.69 -1.77
C GLU A 175 -3.17 -39.37 -1.67
N GLN A 176 -3.02 -38.62 -0.57
CA GLN A 176 -3.89 -37.48 -0.26
C GLN A 176 -3.13 -36.16 -0.09
N TRP A 177 -1.90 -36.20 0.41
CA TRP A 177 -1.12 -34.98 0.68
C TRP A 177 -0.28 -34.54 -0.51
N ARG A 178 -0.25 -33.21 -0.68
CA ARG A 178 0.57 -32.48 -1.65
C ARG A 178 1.45 -31.50 -0.88
N VAL A 179 2.72 -31.84 -0.77
CA VAL A 179 3.72 -31.14 0.05
C VAL A 179 4.85 -30.67 -0.85
N ALA A 180 5.00 -29.35 -0.96
CA ALA A 180 6.18 -28.73 -1.55
C ALA A 180 7.07 -28.18 -0.42
N ILE A 181 8.32 -28.62 -0.39
CA ILE A 181 9.34 -28.09 0.52
C ILE A 181 10.25 -27.16 -0.29
N LEU A 182 10.24 -25.87 0.02
CA LEU A 182 11.06 -24.90 -0.69
C LEU A 182 12.22 -24.45 0.20
N ARG A 183 13.44 -24.86 -0.15
CA ARG A 183 14.66 -24.51 0.61
C ARG A 183 15.24 -23.22 0.06
N TYR A 184 14.97 -22.12 0.75
CA TYR A 184 15.47 -20.80 0.35
C TYR A 184 16.93 -20.62 0.71
N PHE A 185 17.65 -19.91 -0.16
CA PHE A 185 19.03 -19.49 0.09
C PHE A 185 19.04 -18.13 0.81
N ASN A 186 19.50 -17.05 0.17
CA ASN A 186 19.58 -15.74 0.80
C ASN A 186 18.67 -14.72 0.07
N PRO A 187 17.39 -14.60 0.47
CA PRO A 187 16.47 -13.65 -0.12
C PRO A 187 16.91 -12.20 0.13
N ILE A 188 16.91 -11.39 -0.92
CA ILE A 188 17.29 -9.98 -0.90
C ILE A 188 16.40 -9.15 -1.85
N GLY A 189 16.56 -7.82 -1.81
CA GLY A 189 15.78 -6.90 -2.63
C GLY A 189 14.48 -6.48 -1.97
N ALA A 190 13.60 -5.87 -2.76
CA ALA A 190 12.28 -5.45 -2.34
C ALA A 190 11.33 -5.52 -3.54
N HIS A 191 10.06 -5.19 -3.35
CA HIS A 191 9.16 -5.08 -4.49
C HIS A 191 9.57 -3.84 -5.32
N PRO A 192 9.58 -3.90 -6.65
CA PRO A 192 10.08 -2.82 -7.51
C PRO A 192 9.29 -1.50 -7.36
N SER A 193 8.09 -1.51 -6.78
CA SER A 193 7.41 -0.25 -6.44
C SER A 193 8.10 0.55 -5.34
N GLY A 194 8.94 -0.07 -4.50
CA GLY A 194 9.48 0.54 -3.28
C GLY A 194 8.47 0.65 -2.13
N ILE A 195 7.26 0.10 -2.29
CA ILE A 195 6.14 0.23 -1.33
C ILE A 195 6.19 -0.84 -0.24
N ILE A 196 6.73 -2.02 -0.51
CA ILE A 196 6.97 -3.08 0.48
C ILE A 196 8.41 -3.57 0.35
N GLY A 197 8.99 -3.97 1.48
CA GLY A 197 10.36 -4.50 1.58
C GLY A 197 10.60 -5.16 2.94
N GLU A 198 11.85 -5.50 3.23
CA GLU A 198 12.23 -6.02 4.54
C GLU A 198 12.32 -4.88 5.57
N ASP A 199 11.52 -4.98 6.64
CA ASP A 199 11.59 -4.10 7.81
C ASP A 199 11.92 -4.94 9.05
N PRO A 200 13.20 -5.20 9.33
CA PRO A 200 13.57 -5.98 10.51
C PRO A 200 13.27 -5.18 11.77
N LEU A 201 12.49 -5.76 12.70
CA LEU A 201 12.31 -5.16 14.02
C LEU A 201 13.62 -5.28 14.80
N GLY A 202 14.24 -4.14 15.11
CA GLY A 202 15.52 -4.07 15.82
C GLY A 202 16.74 -4.01 14.91
N ILE A 203 17.88 -4.54 15.39
CA ILE A 203 19.14 -4.54 14.64
C ILE A 203 19.11 -5.67 13.62
N PRO A 204 19.34 -5.40 12.32
CA PRO A 204 19.34 -6.45 11.32
C PRO A 204 20.45 -7.48 11.54
N ASN A 205 20.13 -8.75 11.34
CA ASN A 205 21.11 -9.84 11.38
C ASN A 205 21.74 -10.16 10.01
N ASN A 206 21.02 -9.81 8.93
CA ASN A 206 21.38 -10.08 7.53
C ASN A 206 22.15 -8.91 6.92
N LEU A 207 23.02 -9.21 5.94
CA LEU A 207 23.94 -8.26 5.32
C LEU A 207 23.23 -7.02 4.73
N LEU A 208 22.17 -7.23 3.94
CA LEU A 208 21.60 -6.18 3.10
C LEU A 208 20.76 -5.16 3.84
N PRO A 209 19.85 -5.57 4.75
CA PRO A 209 19.16 -4.60 5.58
C PRO A 209 20.12 -3.85 6.51
N PHE A 210 21.24 -4.46 6.92
CA PHE A 210 22.27 -3.76 7.67
C PHE A 210 22.99 -2.71 6.81
N LEU A 211 23.39 -3.06 5.58
CA LEU A 211 23.96 -2.13 4.61
C LEU A 211 23.03 -0.95 4.31
N ALA A 212 21.74 -1.24 4.09
CA ALA A 212 20.70 -0.23 3.91
C ALA A 212 20.64 0.75 5.09
N GLN A 213 20.69 0.25 6.34
CA GLN A 213 20.73 1.11 7.52
C GLN A 213 22.02 1.95 7.63
N VAL A 214 23.18 1.44 7.18
CA VAL A 214 24.41 2.24 7.11
C VAL A 214 24.26 3.38 6.10
N ALA A 215 23.71 3.11 4.92
CA ALA A 215 23.54 4.09 3.84
C ALA A 215 22.63 5.27 4.22
N ILE A 216 21.67 5.06 5.11
CA ILE A 216 20.79 6.12 5.64
C ILE A 216 21.21 6.63 7.03
N GLY A 217 22.41 6.27 7.50
CA GLY A 217 22.99 6.79 8.75
C GLY A 217 22.40 6.22 10.04
N ARG A 218 21.57 5.17 9.99
CA ARG A 218 21.07 4.47 11.19
C ARG A 218 22.14 3.62 11.88
N GLN A 219 23.16 3.21 11.13
CA GLN A 219 24.32 2.48 11.64
C GLN A 219 25.60 3.18 11.18
N PRO A 220 26.65 3.23 12.00
CA PRO A 220 27.86 3.97 11.66
C PRO A 220 28.70 3.29 10.58
N LYS A 221 28.71 1.94 10.52
CA LYS A 221 29.49 1.14 9.58
C LYS A 221 29.05 -0.32 9.56
N LEU A 222 29.30 -1.00 8.44
CA LEU A 222 29.15 -2.45 8.31
C LEU A 222 30.26 -3.19 9.06
N ARG A 223 29.96 -4.35 9.64
CA ARG A 223 30.96 -5.31 10.11
C ARG A 223 31.02 -6.50 9.15
N VAL A 224 32.17 -6.74 8.54
CA VAL A 224 32.43 -7.87 7.63
C VAL A 224 33.07 -9.00 8.45
N PHE A 225 32.40 -10.14 8.55
CA PHE A 225 32.78 -11.23 9.45
C PHE A 225 33.72 -12.23 8.77
N GLY A 226 35.02 -12.05 8.98
CA GLY A 226 36.09 -12.84 8.37
C GLY A 226 36.48 -12.36 6.97
N SER A 227 37.78 -12.46 6.68
CA SER A 227 38.41 -12.12 5.39
C SER A 227 39.49 -13.13 4.99
N ASP A 228 39.45 -14.31 5.60
CA ASP A 228 40.43 -15.38 5.51
C ASP A 228 39.79 -16.71 5.07
N TYR A 229 38.57 -16.66 4.53
CA TYR A 229 37.91 -17.81 3.91
C TYR A 229 38.56 -18.17 2.57
N ASN A 230 38.40 -19.41 2.12
CA ASN A 230 38.91 -19.86 0.83
C ASN A 230 37.96 -19.45 -0.32
N SER A 231 37.76 -18.15 -0.48
CA SER A 231 36.99 -17.51 -1.56
C SER A 231 37.88 -16.49 -2.29
N HIS A 232 37.42 -15.89 -3.39
CA HIS A 232 38.26 -14.99 -4.20
C HIS A 232 38.67 -13.69 -3.49
N ASP A 233 37.96 -13.29 -2.45
CA ASP A 233 38.24 -12.08 -1.66
C ASP A 233 38.33 -12.32 -0.15
N GLY A 234 38.34 -13.59 0.26
CA GLY A 234 38.45 -13.99 1.64
C GLY A 234 37.15 -13.92 2.45
N THR A 235 36.02 -13.48 1.89
CA THR A 235 34.73 -13.42 2.61
C THR A 235 33.80 -14.60 2.26
N PRO A 236 32.84 -14.97 3.13
CA PRO A 236 31.91 -16.08 2.86
C PRO A 236 31.08 -15.89 1.60
N ILE A 237 30.73 -17.00 0.95
CA ILE A 237 29.93 -17.05 -0.28
C ILE A 237 28.48 -17.45 0.07
N ARG A 238 27.51 -16.72 -0.48
CA ARG A 238 26.08 -17.03 -0.38
C ARG A 238 25.42 -16.89 -1.76
N ASP A 239 24.37 -17.66 -1.99
CA ASP A 239 23.49 -17.47 -3.14
C ASP A 239 22.36 -16.49 -2.80
N TYR A 240 22.53 -15.27 -3.31
CA TYR A 240 21.57 -14.19 -3.12
C TYR A 240 20.50 -14.22 -4.20
N ILE A 241 19.25 -14.34 -3.78
CA ILE A 241 18.07 -14.46 -4.66
C ILE A 241 17.15 -13.26 -4.46
N HIS A 242 16.65 -12.68 -5.55
CA HIS A 242 15.67 -11.60 -5.46
C HIS A 242 14.35 -12.10 -4.84
N VAL A 243 13.80 -11.36 -3.88
CA VAL A 243 12.58 -11.76 -3.15
C VAL A 243 11.35 -11.92 -4.06
N VAL A 244 11.27 -11.17 -5.15
CA VAL A 244 10.22 -11.33 -6.18
C VAL A 244 10.39 -12.64 -6.97
N ASP A 245 11.61 -13.03 -7.34
CA ASP A 245 11.83 -14.32 -7.98
C ASP A 245 11.48 -15.46 -7.02
N LEU A 246 11.87 -15.32 -5.76
CA LEU A 246 11.49 -16.26 -4.72
C LEU A 246 9.97 -16.37 -4.57
N ALA A 247 9.25 -15.25 -4.57
CA ALA A 247 7.79 -15.21 -4.54
C ALA A 247 7.17 -15.93 -5.75
N LYS A 248 7.67 -15.68 -6.97
CA LYS A 248 7.26 -16.42 -8.18
C LYS A 248 7.53 -17.94 -8.07
N GLY A 249 8.59 -18.33 -7.37
CA GLY A 249 8.91 -19.75 -7.11
C GLY A 249 7.82 -20.47 -6.30
N HIS A 250 7.10 -19.75 -5.43
CA HIS A 250 5.95 -20.30 -4.71
C HIS A 250 4.75 -20.52 -5.63
N ILE A 251 4.53 -19.62 -6.59
CA ILE A 251 3.47 -19.76 -7.60
C ILE A 251 3.76 -20.99 -8.46
N ALA A 252 5.01 -21.17 -8.88
CA ALA A 252 5.44 -22.34 -9.63
C ALA A 252 5.24 -23.64 -8.83
N ALA A 253 5.62 -23.65 -7.55
CA ALA A 253 5.41 -24.80 -6.68
C ALA A 253 3.91 -25.11 -6.46
N LEU A 254 3.08 -24.10 -6.23
CA LEU A 254 1.64 -24.26 -6.06
C LEU A 254 0.99 -24.83 -7.33
N ASN A 255 1.30 -24.26 -8.50
CA ASN A 255 0.87 -24.76 -9.80
C ASN A 255 1.34 -26.20 -10.06
N TYR A 256 2.54 -26.56 -9.60
CA TYR A 256 3.05 -27.93 -9.72
C TYR A 256 2.22 -28.89 -8.86
N LEU A 257 1.93 -28.53 -7.60
CA LEU A 257 1.11 -29.33 -6.70
C LEU A 257 -0.32 -29.52 -7.24
N GLU A 258 -0.94 -28.49 -7.79
CA GLU A 258 -2.31 -28.56 -8.34
C GLU A 258 -2.45 -29.61 -9.46
N LYS A 259 -1.36 -29.95 -10.15
CA LYS A 259 -1.32 -30.97 -11.20
C LYS A 259 -1.08 -32.39 -10.68
N GLN A 260 -0.83 -32.56 -9.38
CA GLN A 260 -0.57 -33.87 -8.77
C GLN A 260 -1.79 -34.39 -8.02
N SER A 261 -1.97 -35.72 -8.00
CA SER A 261 -2.90 -36.36 -7.07
C SER A 261 -2.34 -36.35 -5.64
N SER A 262 -1.05 -36.65 -5.50
CA SER A 262 -0.29 -36.56 -4.26
C SER A 262 1.19 -36.35 -4.54
N LEU A 263 1.91 -35.72 -3.62
CA LEU A 263 3.34 -35.47 -3.77
C LEU A 263 3.98 -35.12 -2.43
N TYR A 264 5.20 -35.60 -2.20
CA TYR A 264 6.17 -34.95 -1.33
C TYR A 264 7.42 -34.66 -2.13
N ARG A 265 7.83 -33.40 -2.22
CA ARG A 265 9.00 -33.02 -3.02
C ARG A 265 9.64 -31.74 -2.50
N GLU A 266 10.97 -31.76 -2.46
CA GLU A 266 11.80 -30.63 -2.10
C GLU A 266 12.54 -30.02 -3.31
N TRP A 267 12.66 -28.69 -3.29
CA TRP A 267 13.39 -27.90 -4.28
C TRP A 267 14.22 -26.81 -3.62
N ASN A 268 15.42 -26.60 -4.15
CA ASN A 268 16.22 -25.41 -3.86
C ASN A 268 15.69 -24.22 -4.66
N LEU A 269 15.42 -23.11 -3.97
CA LEU A 269 15.15 -21.82 -4.61
C LEU A 269 16.34 -20.88 -4.38
N GLY A 270 17.23 -20.84 -5.37
CA GLY A 270 18.41 -20.00 -5.43
C GLY A 270 18.77 -19.69 -6.88
N SER A 271 19.67 -18.74 -7.08
CA SER A 271 20.14 -18.34 -8.42
C SER A 271 21.13 -19.32 -9.03
N GLY A 272 21.78 -20.14 -8.20
CA GLY A 272 22.94 -20.95 -8.57
C GLY A 272 24.24 -20.17 -8.72
N LYS A 273 24.24 -18.88 -8.35
CA LYS A 273 25.40 -18.00 -8.39
C LYS A 273 25.82 -17.61 -6.98
N GLY A 274 26.94 -18.16 -6.53
CA GLY A 274 27.60 -17.72 -5.31
C GLY A 274 28.15 -16.30 -5.47
N SER A 275 27.88 -15.44 -4.50
CA SER A 275 28.50 -14.10 -4.40
C SER A 275 29.12 -13.94 -3.02
N THR A 276 30.27 -13.29 -2.95
CA THR A 276 30.92 -12.98 -1.69
C THR A 276 30.27 -11.78 -0.99
N VAL A 277 30.68 -11.52 0.26
CA VAL A 277 30.21 -10.33 0.99
C VAL A 277 30.65 -9.06 0.26
N PHE A 278 31.85 -9.01 -0.31
CA PHE A 278 32.32 -7.83 -1.03
C PHE A 278 31.66 -7.66 -2.40
N ASP A 279 31.37 -8.74 -3.14
CA ASP A 279 30.60 -8.65 -4.39
C ASP A 279 29.28 -7.89 -4.16
N VAL A 280 28.57 -8.29 -3.10
CA VAL A 280 27.28 -7.71 -2.75
C VAL A 280 27.40 -6.31 -2.14
N TYR A 281 28.44 -6.06 -1.33
CA TYR A 281 28.75 -4.72 -0.84
C TYR A 281 28.94 -3.73 -2.00
N HIS A 282 29.70 -4.12 -3.03
CA HIS A 282 29.97 -3.28 -4.20
C HIS A 282 28.70 -3.07 -5.05
N ALA A 283 27.90 -4.12 -5.26
CA ALA A 283 26.60 -4.01 -5.94
C ALA A 283 25.66 -3.02 -5.20
N PHE A 284 25.62 -3.08 -3.88
CA PHE A 284 24.81 -2.16 -3.09
C PHE A 284 25.34 -0.73 -3.11
N CYS A 285 26.64 -0.52 -2.99
CA CYS A 285 27.26 0.82 -3.10
C CYS A 285 26.98 1.44 -4.47
N LYS A 286 27.06 0.65 -5.54
CA LYS A 286 26.71 1.06 -6.91
C LYS A 286 25.23 1.49 -7.01
N ALA A 287 24.31 0.71 -6.44
CA ALA A 287 22.88 1.04 -6.43
C ALA A 287 22.58 2.31 -5.60
N ALA A 288 23.26 2.47 -4.46
CA ALA A 288 23.10 3.62 -3.58
C ALA A 288 23.81 4.89 -4.10
N GLY A 289 24.74 4.75 -5.05
CA GLY A 289 25.55 5.85 -5.57
C GLY A 289 26.54 6.40 -4.55
N MET A 290 26.96 5.60 -3.56
CA MET A 290 27.85 6.00 -2.47
C MET A 290 28.71 4.85 -1.98
N GLU A 291 29.92 5.15 -1.50
CA GLU A 291 30.74 4.18 -0.75
C GLU A 291 30.32 4.17 0.72
N LEU A 292 30.26 2.97 1.31
CA LEU A 292 29.79 2.78 2.69
C LEU A 292 30.92 2.36 3.62
N PRO A 293 31.02 2.92 4.83
CA PRO A 293 32.06 2.52 5.76
C PRO A 293 31.86 1.07 6.21
N TYR A 294 32.95 0.31 6.26
CA TYR A 294 32.97 -1.06 6.80
C TYR A 294 34.22 -1.31 7.65
N GLU A 295 34.16 -2.35 8.47
CA GLU A 295 35.27 -2.88 9.26
C GLU A 295 35.30 -4.41 9.16
N VAL A 296 36.46 -4.98 8.85
CA VAL A 296 36.67 -6.42 8.88
C VAL A 296 36.90 -6.86 10.33
N VAL A 297 36.10 -7.82 10.78
CA VAL A 297 36.18 -8.41 12.12
C VAL A 297 36.41 -9.92 12.02
N GLY A 298 36.61 -10.59 13.16
CA GLY A 298 36.73 -12.06 13.20
C GLY A 298 35.51 -12.78 12.61
N ARG A 299 35.70 -14.06 12.24
CA ARG A 299 34.62 -14.92 11.75
C ARG A 299 33.47 -15.00 12.76
N ARG A 300 32.24 -15.05 12.27
CA ARG A 300 31.06 -15.29 13.11
C ARG A 300 30.90 -16.80 13.31
N ALA A 301 30.70 -17.23 14.56
CA ALA A 301 30.46 -18.64 14.86
C ALA A 301 29.22 -19.15 14.09
N GLY A 302 29.37 -20.28 13.39
CA GLY A 302 28.31 -20.91 12.60
C GLY A 302 28.22 -20.43 11.14
N ASP A 303 29.00 -19.43 10.72
CA ASP A 303 29.11 -19.10 9.29
C ASP A 303 29.90 -20.18 8.55
N VAL A 304 29.33 -20.65 7.44
CA VAL A 304 29.95 -21.62 6.54
C VAL A 304 30.61 -20.91 5.36
N LEU A 305 31.57 -21.59 4.70
CA LEU A 305 32.30 -21.04 3.56
C LEU A 305 31.36 -20.69 2.40
N ASP A 306 30.59 -21.66 1.90
CA ASP A 306 29.79 -21.54 0.69
C ASP A 306 28.39 -22.14 0.89
N LEU A 307 27.37 -21.38 0.53
CA LEU A 307 25.97 -21.82 0.42
C LEU A 307 25.43 -21.43 -0.95
N THR A 308 25.95 -22.04 -2.00
CA THR A 308 25.44 -21.86 -3.36
C THR A 308 24.43 -22.94 -3.74
N ALA A 309 23.27 -22.59 -4.28
CA ALA A 309 22.25 -23.56 -4.65
C ALA A 309 22.62 -24.30 -5.93
N ASN A 310 22.25 -25.58 -6.06
CA ASN A 310 22.05 -26.17 -7.37
C ASN A 310 20.56 -26.05 -7.73
N PRO A 311 20.16 -25.11 -8.62
CA PRO A 311 18.74 -24.87 -8.94
C PRO A 311 18.21 -25.82 -10.02
N THR A 312 19.00 -26.80 -10.49
CA THR A 312 18.65 -27.62 -11.65
C THR A 312 17.30 -28.32 -11.52
N ARG A 313 16.95 -28.78 -10.31
CA ARG A 313 15.67 -29.46 -10.07
C ARG A 313 14.50 -28.51 -10.21
N ALA A 314 14.55 -27.33 -9.58
CA ALA A 314 13.50 -26.31 -9.71
C ALA A 314 13.33 -25.85 -11.16
N ASN A 315 14.45 -25.61 -11.86
CA ASN A 315 14.46 -25.21 -13.26
C ASN A 315 13.77 -26.22 -14.19
N LYS A 316 13.90 -27.52 -13.89
CA LYS A 316 13.34 -28.61 -14.72
C LYS A 316 11.92 -29.00 -14.32
N GLU A 317 11.66 -29.16 -13.03
CA GLU A 317 10.39 -29.69 -12.53
C GLU A 317 9.36 -28.56 -12.36
N LEU A 318 9.74 -27.42 -11.78
CA LEU A 318 8.84 -26.28 -11.57
C LEU A 318 8.78 -25.32 -12.75
N GLU A 319 9.65 -25.50 -13.76
CA GLU A 319 9.84 -24.56 -14.87
C GLU A 319 10.12 -23.12 -14.39
N TRP A 320 10.75 -23.00 -13.22
CA TRP A 320 11.05 -21.74 -12.56
C TRP A 320 12.56 -21.56 -12.44
N LYS A 321 13.04 -20.35 -12.69
CA LYS A 321 14.43 -19.91 -12.47
C LYS A 321 14.44 -18.44 -12.07
N THR A 322 15.50 -17.99 -11.43
CA THR A 322 15.69 -16.55 -11.16
C THR A 322 15.87 -15.77 -12.46
N GLU A 323 15.23 -14.61 -12.56
CA GLU A 323 15.30 -13.68 -13.69
C GLU A 323 16.05 -12.40 -13.31
N LEU A 324 16.06 -12.06 -12.02
CA LEU A 324 16.64 -10.84 -11.47
C LEU A 324 18.02 -11.10 -10.86
N THR A 325 18.90 -10.13 -11.06
CA THR A 325 20.28 -10.14 -10.61
C THR A 325 20.45 -9.53 -9.21
N VAL A 326 21.62 -9.72 -8.59
CA VAL A 326 22.00 -9.04 -7.34
C VAL A 326 21.98 -7.51 -7.51
N ASP A 327 22.43 -7.00 -8.65
CA ASP A 327 22.40 -5.56 -8.96
C ASP A 327 20.96 -5.01 -8.93
N GLU A 328 20.01 -5.72 -9.58
CA GLU A 328 18.59 -5.35 -9.56
C GLU A 328 17.99 -5.42 -8.15
N ALA A 329 18.34 -6.46 -7.39
CA ALA A 329 17.93 -6.57 -5.99
C ALA A 329 18.45 -5.40 -5.15
N CYS A 330 19.69 -4.97 -5.37
CA CYS A 330 20.25 -3.81 -4.68
C CYS A 330 19.53 -2.51 -5.07
N VAL A 331 19.16 -2.32 -6.34
CA VAL A 331 18.38 -1.16 -6.80
C VAL A 331 17.00 -1.14 -6.15
N ASP A 332 16.29 -2.26 -6.14
CA ASP A 332 14.95 -2.35 -5.56
C ASP A 332 14.99 -2.18 -4.04
N LEU A 333 15.98 -2.78 -3.36
CA LEU A 333 16.22 -2.54 -1.94
C LEU A 333 16.51 -1.06 -1.66
N TRP A 334 17.32 -0.40 -2.49
CA TRP A 334 17.64 1.02 -2.29
C TRP A 334 16.40 1.92 -2.50
N ARG A 335 15.55 1.59 -3.47
CA ARG A 335 14.25 2.25 -3.66
C ARG A 335 13.34 2.11 -2.44
N TRP A 336 13.19 0.90 -1.90
CA TRP A 336 12.49 0.67 -0.63
C TRP A 336 13.10 1.48 0.51
N THR A 337 14.42 1.44 0.65
CA THR A 337 15.18 2.05 1.75
C THR A 337 15.06 3.57 1.77
N THR A 338 15.16 4.21 0.61
CA THR A 338 15.06 5.68 0.49
C THR A 338 13.64 6.19 0.71
N GLN A 339 12.64 5.43 0.29
CA GLN A 339 11.23 5.76 0.56
C GLN A 339 10.84 5.43 2.02
N ASN A 340 11.50 4.45 2.65
CA ASN A 340 11.13 3.92 3.97
C ASN A 340 12.38 3.78 4.87
N PRO A 341 13.08 4.88 5.19
CA PRO A 341 14.34 4.80 5.93
C PRO A 341 14.21 4.15 7.32
N TYR A 342 13.04 4.29 7.93
CA TYR A 342 12.71 3.67 9.22
C TYR A 342 11.73 2.50 9.09
N GLY A 343 11.64 1.91 7.89
CA GLY A 343 10.68 0.85 7.60
C GLY A 343 9.25 1.36 7.57
N TYR A 344 8.32 0.57 8.11
CA TYR A 344 6.91 0.97 8.21
C TYR A 344 6.65 1.95 9.36
N ASN A 345 7.58 2.08 10.32
CA ASN A 345 7.46 3.02 11.42
C ASN A 345 7.82 4.45 10.96
N ILE A 346 6.82 5.33 10.91
CA ILE A 346 6.97 6.72 10.51
C ILE A 346 6.75 7.61 11.72
N LYS A 347 7.72 8.49 11.98
CA LYS A 347 7.64 9.46 13.08
C LYS A 347 6.40 10.34 12.91
N ASP A 348 5.76 10.68 14.03
CA ASP A 348 4.59 11.58 14.08
C ASP A 348 3.38 11.08 13.27
N TYR A 349 3.39 9.81 12.84
CA TYR A 349 2.29 9.11 12.20
C TYR A 349 1.77 7.98 13.09
N LYS A 350 0.45 7.83 13.13
CA LYS A 350 -0.22 6.67 13.74
C LYS A 350 -1.53 6.39 13.01
N TYR A 351 -2.00 5.16 13.08
CA TYR A 351 -3.33 4.80 12.63
C TYR A 351 -4.14 4.14 13.76
N ALA A 352 -5.45 4.18 13.64
CA ALA A 352 -6.38 3.50 14.53
C ALA A 352 -7.54 2.88 13.74
N ALA A 353 -8.22 1.92 14.35
CA ALA A 353 -9.50 1.45 13.83
C ALA A 353 -10.54 2.58 13.91
N PHE A 354 -11.38 2.67 12.89
CA PHE A 354 -12.51 3.59 12.82
C PHE A 354 -13.72 2.77 12.37
N ASP A 355 -14.25 1.98 13.32
CA ASP A 355 -15.15 0.85 13.07
C ASP A 355 -14.56 -0.15 12.06
N THR A 356 -15.18 -0.32 10.90
CA THR A 356 -14.75 -1.24 9.83
C THR A 356 -13.70 -0.62 8.89
N SER A 357 -13.41 0.67 9.03
CA SER A 357 -12.38 1.44 8.30
C SER A 357 -11.18 1.72 9.23
N ARG A 358 -10.20 2.48 8.74
CA ARG A 358 -9.13 3.06 9.59
C ARG A 358 -9.03 4.57 9.42
N ILE A 359 -8.47 5.19 10.44
CA ILE A 359 -8.11 6.60 10.50
C ILE A 359 -6.60 6.76 10.67
N HIS A 360 -6.03 7.71 9.94
CA HIS A 360 -4.60 7.97 9.85
C HIS A 360 -4.32 9.37 10.37
N HIS A 361 -3.60 9.48 11.48
CA HIS A 361 -3.21 10.75 12.07
C HIS A 361 -1.75 11.05 11.74
N ILE A 362 -1.50 12.29 11.35
CA ILE A 362 -0.15 12.78 11.11
C ILE A 362 0.03 14.21 11.59
N THR A 363 1.13 14.46 12.28
CA THR A 363 1.49 15.78 12.80
C THR A 363 2.75 16.28 12.12
N LYS A 364 2.76 17.53 11.67
CA LYS A 364 3.94 18.18 11.10
C LYS A 364 3.89 19.68 11.35
N GLY A 365 4.87 20.19 12.10
CA GLY A 365 4.88 21.61 12.51
C GLY A 365 3.63 21.95 13.31
N ASN A 366 2.87 22.94 12.84
CA ASN A 366 1.63 23.40 13.47
C ASN A 366 0.37 22.68 12.97
N LEU A 367 0.52 21.69 12.09
CA LEU A 367 -0.59 20.97 11.50
C LEU A 367 -0.75 19.57 12.10
N ASP A 368 -2.00 19.24 12.46
CA ASP A 368 -2.44 17.87 12.73
C ASP A 368 -3.51 17.50 11.69
N LEU A 369 -3.27 16.44 10.93
CA LEU A 369 -4.18 15.96 9.89
C LEU A 369 -4.64 14.55 10.20
N ALA A 370 -5.95 14.30 10.06
CA ALA A 370 -6.53 12.97 10.14
C ALA A 370 -7.26 12.61 8.84
N ILE A 371 -6.92 11.46 8.25
CA ILE A 371 -7.51 10.97 7.00
C ILE A 371 -8.10 9.57 7.20
N LEU A 372 -9.34 9.35 6.73
CA LEU A 372 -9.99 8.04 6.72
C LEU A 372 -9.67 7.28 5.43
N ASN A 373 -9.58 5.95 5.48
CA ASN A 373 -9.67 5.13 4.27
C ASN A 373 -11.03 5.31 3.57
N TYR A 374 -12.12 5.33 4.35
CA TYR A 374 -13.45 5.62 3.83
C TYR A 374 -13.53 7.01 3.19
N GLY A 375 -13.83 7.04 1.89
CA GLY A 375 -13.89 8.26 1.09
C GLY A 375 -12.54 8.96 0.86
N ALA A 376 -11.43 8.36 1.31
CA ALA A 376 -10.15 9.05 1.48
C ALA A 376 -10.34 10.42 2.16
N THR A 377 -11.16 10.46 3.21
CA THR A 377 -11.78 11.67 3.76
C THR A 377 -10.84 12.42 4.69
N ILE A 378 -10.74 13.74 4.55
CA ILE A 378 -10.13 14.61 5.58
C ILE A 378 -11.13 14.69 6.75
N GLN A 379 -10.85 13.95 7.82
CA GLN A 379 -11.71 13.88 9.00
C GLN A 379 -11.44 15.02 9.99
N SER A 380 -10.18 15.44 10.11
CA SER A 380 -9.76 16.53 11.00
C SER A 380 -8.52 17.20 10.40
N LEU A 381 -8.45 18.52 10.54
CA LEU A 381 -7.32 19.34 10.12
C LEU A 381 -7.19 20.51 11.10
N LYS A 382 -6.25 20.37 12.03
CA LYS A 382 -5.98 21.39 13.05
C LYS A 382 -4.79 22.23 12.64
N PHE A 383 -4.87 23.52 12.93
CA PHE A 383 -3.76 24.46 12.83
C PHE A 383 -3.55 25.12 14.19
N ASN A 384 -2.33 25.07 14.73
CA ASN A 384 -2.00 25.51 16.09
C ASN A 384 -2.94 24.89 17.16
N GLY A 385 -3.29 23.61 16.98
CA GLY A 385 -4.18 22.86 17.87
C GLY A 385 -5.68 23.19 17.74
N GLN A 386 -6.07 24.17 16.91
CA GLN A 386 -7.46 24.54 16.67
C GLN A 386 -8.00 23.84 15.42
N GLU A 387 -9.15 23.16 15.54
CA GLU A 387 -9.85 22.53 14.41
C GLU A 387 -10.27 23.57 13.37
N GLN A 388 -10.00 23.28 12.09
CA GLN A 388 -10.29 24.19 10.96
C GLN A 388 -11.33 23.63 9.99
N VAL A 389 -11.78 22.38 10.18
CA VAL A 389 -12.71 21.69 9.27
C VAL A 389 -13.83 21.01 10.03
N LEU A 390 -14.96 20.81 9.37
CA LEU A 390 -16.05 19.99 9.89
C LEU A 390 -15.77 18.50 9.64
N GLY A 391 -16.22 17.64 10.56
CA GLY A 391 -16.09 16.19 10.43
C GLY A 391 -16.86 15.45 11.53
N PHE A 392 -17.05 14.15 11.35
CA PHE A 392 -17.65 13.27 12.35
C PHE A 392 -16.61 12.43 13.09
N ASN A 393 -17.01 11.91 14.23
CA ASN A 393 -16.20 11.00 15.05
C ASN A 393 -16.57 9.52 14.86
N GLU A 394 -17.67 9.23 14.16
CA GLU A 394 -18.16 7.87 13.92
C GLU A 394 -18.29 7.58 12.42
N LEU A 395 -18.01 6.34 12.00
CA LEU A 395 -18.10 5.93 10.60
C LEU A 395 -19.53 5.96 10.07
N SER A 396 -20.51 5.61 10.90
CA SER A 396 -21.93 5.59 10.54
C SER A 396 -22.43 6.97 10.09
N ASP A 397 -21.91 8.06 10.68
CA ASP A 397 -22.26 9.41 10.28
C ASP A 397 -21.71 9.76 8.90
N TYR A 398 -20.52 9.28 8.54
CA TYR A 398 -19.97 9.43 7.19
C TYR A 398 -20.75 8.62 6.14
N GLN A 399 -21.26 7.44 6.53
CA GLN A 399 -22.05 6.55 5.68
C GLN A 399 -23.49 7.05 5.47
N SER A 400 -24.00 7.88 6.38
CA SER A 400 -25.34 8.44 6.35
C SER A 400 -25.59 9.28 5.10
N ASP A 401 -26.78 9.16 4.50
CA ASP A 401 -27.23 10.04 3.41
C ASP A 401 -27.45 11.49 3.86
N ALA A 402 -27.49 11.74 5.17
CA ALA A 402 -27.53 13.09 5.72
C ALA A 402 -26.17 13.80 5.70
N ASN A 403 -25.06 13.08 5.49
CA ASN A 403 -23.74 13.67 5.37
C ASN A 403 -23.64 14.48 4.07
N PRO A 404 -23.41 15.81 4.12
CA PRO A 404 -23.25 16.63 2.93
C PRO A 404 -21.82 16.55 2.40
N TYR A 405 -21.23 15.34 2.40
CA TYR A 405 -19.89 15.01 1.90
C TYR A 405 -18.71 15.59 2.69
N PHE A 406 -18.81 15.78 4.00
CA PHE A 406 -17.73 16.38 4.81
C PHE A 406 -16.36 15.74 4.56
N GLY A 407 -15.44 16.53 4.02
CA GLY A 407 -14.03 16.19 3.83
C GLY A 407 -13.74 15.13 2.77
N ALA A 408 -14.77 14.58 2.13
CA ALA A 408 -14.64 13.40 1.31
C ALA A 408 -14.04 13.69 -0.07
N THR A 409 -13.45 12.67 -0.69
CA THR A 409 -13.10 12.71 -2.11
C THR A 409 -14.35 12.50 -2.95
N ILE A 410 -14.66 13.46 -3.81
CA ILE A 410 -15.79 13.37 -4.75
C ILE A 410 -15.32 12.81 -6.07
N GLY A 411 -15.98 11.74 -6.52
CA GLY A 411 -15.74 11.12 -7.81
C GLY A 411 -16.84 10.10 -8.14
N ARG A 412 -16.97 9.68 -9.41
CA ARG A 412 -16.13 10.05 -10.56
C ARG A 412 -16.30 11.50 -11.04
N TYR A 413 -17.42 12.14 -10.70
CA TYR A 413 -17.78 13.43 -11.27
C TYR A 413 -18.33 14.41 -10.23
N ALA A 414 -17.59 15.45 -9.94
CA ALA A 414 -17.95 16.53 -9.04
C ALA A 414 -19.03 17.44 -9.64
N ASN A 415 -19.85 18.02 -8.76
CA ASN A 415 -21.01 18.83 -9.13
C ASN A 415 -22.03 18.06 -10.00
N ARG A 416 -22.87 18.78 -10.75
CA ARG A 416 -24.03 18.21 -11.43
C ARG A 416 -23.73 17.71 -12.84
N ILE A 417 -24.36 16.60 -13.22
CA ILE A 417 -24.61 16.15 -14.58
C ILE A 417 -26.12 16.27 -14.83
N LYS A 418 -26.50 17.04 -15.86
CA LYS A 418 -27.89 17.32 -16.19
C LYS A 418 -28.64 16.03 -16.52
N GLY A 419 -29.76 15.79 -15.84
CA GLY A 419 -30.55 14.56 -16.02
C GLY A 419 -29.86 13.27 -15.55
N GLY A 420 -28.61 13.36 -15.06
CA GLY A 420 -27.74 12.19 -14.96
C GLY A 420 -27.46 11.53 -16.31
N GLU A 421 -27.59 12.24 -17.42
CA GLU A 421 -27.41 11.69 -18.77
C GLU A 421 -26.19 12.31 -19.44
N PHE A 422 -25.43 11.51 -20.19
CA PHE A 422 -24.39 12.01 -21.08
C PHE A 422 -24.12 11.02 -22.21
N THR A 423 -23.37 11.45 -23.22
CA THR A 423 -22.98 10.62 -24.36
C THR A 423 -21.47 10.50 -24.47
N VAL A 424 -20.97 9.28 -24.62
CA VAL A 424 -19.56 9.01 -24.93
C VAL A 424 -19.51 8.14 -26.17
N ASP A 425 -18.79 8.60 -27.20
CA ASP A 425 -18.58 7.89 -28.46
C ASP A 425 -19.91 7.38 -29.09
N GLY A 426 -20.94 8.23 -29.05
CA GLY A 426 -22.28 7.94 -29.59
C GLY A 426 -23.17 7.05 -28.70
N SER A 427 -22.63 6.49 -27.61
CA SER A 427 -23.39 5.71 -26.64
C SER A 427 -23.91 6.60 -25.52
N LYS A 428 -25.21 6.49 -25.22
CA LYS A 428 -25.84 7.18 -24.08
C LYS A 428 -25.60 6.42 -22.79
N TYR A 429 -25.27 7.15 -21.74
CA TYR A 429 -25.10 6.65 -20.39
C TYR A 429 -26.07 7.38 -19.46
N GLN A 430 -26.65 6.62 -18.52
CA GLN A 430 -27.48 7.13 -17.46
C GLN A 430 -26.79 6.80 -16.13
N VAL A 431 -26.55 7.84 -15.34
CA VAL A 431 -26.07 7.72 -13.96
C VAL A 431 -27.17 8.03 -12.97
N THR A 432 -27.04 7.51 -11.75
CA THR A 432 -28.05 7.68 -10.69
C THR A 432 -28.25 9.15 -10.37
N THR A 433 -29.49 9.63 -10.42
CA THR A 433 -29.86 10.99 -10.03
C THR A 433 -30.16 11.05 -8.54
N ASN A 434 -29.66 12.08 -7.86
CA ASN A 434 -29.81 12.30 -6.42
C ASN A 434 -30.11 13.77 -6.07
N ASN A 435 -30.20 14.68 -7.06
CA ASN A 435 -30.44 16.11 -6.84
C ASN A 435 -31.36 16.70 -7.92
N ASN A 436 -32.66 16.85 -7.63
CA ASN A 436 -33.65 17.48 -8.53
C ASN A 436 -33.59 16.94 -9.98
N ASN A 437 -33.62 15.61 -10.14
CA ASN A 437 -33.45 14.87 -11.40
C ASN A 437 -32.06 14.97 -12.05
N ASN A 438 -31.07 15.57 -11.40
CA ASN A 438 -29.68 15.56 -11.84
C ASN A 438 -28.87 14.55 -11.00
N CYS A 439 -27.73 14.13 -11.54
CA CYS A 439 -26.70 13.44 -10.76
C CYS A 439 -25.77 14.49 -10.17
N LEU A 440 -25.59 14.50 -8.86
CA LEU A 440 -24.71 15.39 -8.11
C LEU A 440 -23.61 14.54 -7.45
N HIS A 441 -22.35 14.97 -7.60
CA HIS A 441 -21.18 14.38 -6.93
C HIS A 441 -21.01 12.87 -7.19
N GLY A 442 -21.30 12.44 -8.41
CA GLY A 442 -21.09 11.07 -8.87
C GLY A 442 -22.28 10.13 -8.64
N GLY A 443 -23.35 10.59 -7.98
CA GLY A 443 -24.57 9.80 -7.78
C GLY A 443 -24.77 9.40 -6.33
N SER A 444 -25.31 8.20 -6.08
CA SER A 444 -25.59 7.74 -4.72
C SER A 444 -25.22 6.28 -4.46
N LYS A 445 -24.75 5.52 -5.47
CA LYS A 445 -24.36 4.11 -5.32
C LYS A 445 -22.89 3.91 -5.65
N ASN A 446 -22.11 3.50 -4.65
CA ASN A 446 -20.68 3.26 -4.79
C ASN A 446 -19.90 4.48 -5.31
N THR A 447 -20.32 5.67 -4.88
CA THR A 447 -19.59 6.92 -5.10
C THR A 447 -18.27 6.91 -4.33
N TRP A 448 -17.30 7.68 -4.81
CA TRP A 448 -15.95 7.65 -4.23
C TRP A 448 -15.90 8.11 -2.77
N ASN A 449 -16.83 8.98 -2.35
CA ASN A 449 -16.95 9.42 -0.96
C ASN A 449 -17.47 8.33 -0.02
N LYS A 450 -18.07 7.27 -0.57
CA LYS A 450 -18.58 6.11 0.18
C LYS A 450 -17.76 4.84 -0.03
N ALA A 451 -16.66 4.92 -0.77
CA ALA A 451 -15.80 3.80 -1.08
C ALA A 451 -14.68 3.64 -0.04
N GLU A 452 -14.26 2.41 0.22
CA GLU A 452 -13.07 2.13 1.02
C GLU A 452 -11.83 2.23 0.12
N TRP A 453 -10.94 3.18 0.39
CA TRP A 453 -9.69 3.34 -0.37
C TRP A 453 -8.57 2.51 0.26
N PHE A 454 -7.78 1.81 -0.57
CA PHE A 454 -6.64 1.02 -0.14
C PHE A 454 -5.43 1.88 0.23
N GLY A 455 -4.59 1.38 1.14
CA GLY A 455 -3.42 2.08 1.67
C GLY A 455 -3.66 2.69 3.06
N PRO A 456 -2.99 3.78 3.45
CA PRO A 456 -2.08 4.55 2.63
C PRO A 456 -0.75 3.82 2.43
N ALA A 457 -0.18 3.95 1.24
CA ALA A 457 1.27 3.86 1.08
C ALA A 457 1.86 5.19 1.56
N ILE A 458 2.25 5.23 2.84
CA ILE A 458 2.83 6.40 3.48
C ILE A 458 4.36 6.38 3.42
N TYR A 459 4.99 7.51 3.13
CA TYR A 459 6.44 7.67 3.16
C TYR A 459 6.84 9.12 3.45
N THR A 460 8.13 9.34 3.74
CA THR A 460 8.70 10.68 3.92
C THR A 460 9.40 11.13 2.63
N GLU A 461 9.14 12.35 2.20
CA GLU A 461 9.83 12.98 1.07
C GLU A 461 10.34 14.35 1.51
N LYS A 462 11.68 14.49 1.61
CA LYS A 462 12.34 15.67 2.20
C LYS A 462 11.74 15.96 3.59
N ASP A 463 11.20 17.15 3.81
CA ASP A 463 10.56 17.57 5.07
C ASP A 463 9.03 17.39 5.06
N SER A 464 8.50 16.54 4.19
CA SER A 464 7.06 16.29 4.08
C SER A 464 6.72 14.82 4.31
N TYR A 465 5.50 14.57 4.79
CA TYR A 465 4.91 13.24 4.78
C TYR A 465 3.93 13.12 3.63
N VAL A 466 3.98 12.01 2.91
CA VAL A 466 3.15 11.72 1.74
C VAL A 466 2.32 10.48 2.02
N LEU A 467 1.00 10.57 1.92
CA LEU A 467 0.05 9.47 2.09
C LEU A 467 -0.67 9.21 0.77
N LYS A 468 -0.48 8.04 0.16
CA LYS A 468 -1.14 7.65 -1.08
C LYS A 468 -2.23 6.61 -0.83
N PHE A 469 -3.46 6.94 -1.21
CA PHE A 469 -4.59 6.02 -1.19
C PHE A 469 -4.96 5.63 -2.62
N LYS A 470 -5.44 4.39 -2.83
CA LYS A 470 -5.86 3.88 -4.13
C LYS A 470 -7.31 3.41 -4.10
N LEU A 471 -8.07 3.70 -5.14
CA LEU A 471 -9.38 3.13 -5.40
C LEU A 471 -9.36 2.43 -6.76
N VAL A 472 -9.86 1.19 -6.82
CA VAL A 472 -10.14 0.49 -8.06
C VAL A 472 -11.66 0.42 -8.23
N ASP A 473 -12.19 1.38 -8.97
CA ASP A 473 -13.61 1.50 -9.31
C ASP A 473 -13.87 0.62 -10.56
N SER A 474 -14.07 -0.67 -10.32
CA SER A 474 -14.05 -1.73 -11.35
C SER A 474 -15.38 -1.93 -12.09
N LYS A 475 -16.51 -1.45 -11.53
CA LYS A 475 -17.84 -1.49 -12.12
C LYS A 475 -18.64 -0.32 -11.55
N SER A 476 -19.03 0.63 -12.38
CA SER A 476 -19.94 1.67 -11.93
C SER A 476 -21.35 1.08 -11.76
N GLU A 477 -21.70 0.70 -10.53
CA GLU A 477 -23.12 0.44 -10.24
C GLU A 477 -23.95 1.72 -10.41
N ASP A 478 -23.30 2.88 -10.49
CA ASP A 478 -23.87 4.18 -10.82
C ASP A 478 -23.86 4.54 -12.31
N GLY A 479 -23.45 3.67 -13.24
CA GLY A 479 -23.70 3.83 -14.69
C GLY A 479 -22.60 4.50 -15.55
N PHE A 480 -21.48 4.92 -14.96
CA PHE A 480 -20.30 5.44 -15.68
C PHE A 480 -19.57 4.36 -16.52
N PRO A 481 -19.19 4.60 -17.78
CA PRO A 481 -18.45 3.59 -18.54
C PRO A 481 -17.09 3.26 -17.91
N GLY A 482 -16.67 2.00 -18.02
CA GLY A 482 -15.29 1.61 -17.75
C GLY A 482 -14.89 1.45 -16.30
N ALA A 483 -13.78 0.74 -16.09
CA ALA A 483 -13.08 0.70 -14.81
C ALA A 483 -12.12 1.89 -14.68
N VAL A 484 -11.99 2.45 -13.49
CA VAL A 484 -11.05 3.53 -13.16
C VAL A 484 -10.16 3.09 -12.02
N GLU A 485 -8.85 3.25 -12.19
CA GLU A 485 -7.90 3.22 -11.08
C GLU A 485 -7.58 4.67 -10.71
N ALA A 486 -7.90 5.05 -9.48
CA ALA A 486 -7.69 6.38 -8.94
C ALA A 486 -6.72 6.34 -7.75
N ILE A 487 -5.88 7.37 -7.65
CA ILE A 487 -4.96 7.59 -6.57
C ILE A 487 -5.19 9.01 -6.05
N VAL A 488 -5.36 9.15 -4.74
CA VAL A 488 -5.29 10.44 -4.06
C VAL A 488 -4.05 10.46 -3.19
N THR A 489 -3.26 11.52 -3.33
CA THR A 489 -2.02 11.75 -2.60
C THR A 489 -2.16 12.97 -1.72
N TYR A 490 -2.09 12.77 -0.41
CA TYR A 490 -2.01 13.85 0.57
C TYR A 490 -0.55 14.12 0.92
N THR A 491 -0.12 15.37 0.86
CA THR A 491 1.22 15.80 1.30
C THR A 491 1.10 16.86 2.37
N ILE A 492 1.65 16.60 3.55
CA ILE A 492 1.72 17.54 4.67
C ILE A 492 3.18 17.96 4.87
N SER A 493 3.42 19.27 4.95
CA SER A 493 4.77 19.84 5.07
C SER A 493 4.91 20.79 6.25
N GLU A 494 6.14 21.10 6.65
CA GLU A 494 6.43 22.09 7.73
C GLU A 494 6.01 23.51 7.39
N SER A 495 5.75 23.80 6.12
CA SER A 495 5.31 25.13 5.66
C SER A 495 3.81 25.41 5.89
N ASN A 496 3.16 24.67 6.81
CA ASN A 496 1.73 24.73 7.09
C ASN A 496 0.85 24.50 5.84
N LYS A 497 1.32 23.60 4.97
CA LYS A 497 0.62 23.24 3.73
C LYS A 497 0.15 21.80 3.73
N VAL A 498 -1.09 21.61 3.29
CA VAL A 498 -1.66 20.31 2.90
C VAL A 498 -1.96 20.36 1.41
N SER A 499 -1.25 19.57 0.62
CA SER A 499 -1.54 19.36 -0.80
C SER A 499 -2.33 18.08 -1.02
N ILE A 500 -3.27 18.12 -1.96
CA ILE A 500 -4.06 16.99 -2.42
C ILE A 500 -3.82 16.86 -3.92
N GLU A 501 -3.31 15.72 -4.36
CA GLU A 501 -3.14 15.41 -5.78
C GLU A 501 -3.97 14.20 -6.16
N TYR A 502 -4.76 14.34 -7.21
CA TYR A 502 -5.55 13.26 -7.80
C TYR A 502 -4.86 12.78 -9.07
N GLN A 503 -4.83 11.46 -9.25
CA GLN A 503 -4.44 10.81 -10.49
C GLN A 503 -5.46 9.73 -10.80
N ALA A 504 -5.97 9.65 -12.02
CA ALA A 504 -6.84 8.55 -12.42
C ALA A 504 -6.57 8.11 -13.86
N THR A 505 -6.66 6.81 -14.08
CA THR A 505 -6.48 6.18 -15.40
C THR A 505 -7.62 5.19 -15.66
N THR A 506 -7.85 4.87 -16.93
CA THR A 506 -8.95 3.99 -17.32
C THR A 506 -8.58 3.12 -18.53
N GLY A 507 -9.23 1.95 -18.62
CA GLY A 507 -9.15 1.08 -19.79
C GLY A 507 -10.09 1.49 -20.94
N THR A 508 -11.13 2.29 -20.66
CA THR A 508 -12.14 2.73 -21.62
C THR A 508 -12.56 4.16 -21.34
N LYS A 509 -13.00 4.89 -22.37
CA LYS A 509 -13.32 6.30 -22.24
C LYS A 509 -14.41 6.57 -21.17
N THR A 510 -14.13 7.44 -20.20
CA THR A 510 -15.04 7.76 -19.09
C THR A 510 -14.90 9.21 -18.64
N PRO A 511 -15.99 9.85 -18.18
CA PRO A 511 -15.88 11.16 -17.56
C PRO A 511 -15.25 11.08 -16.17
N LEU A 512 -14.38 12.04 -15.85
CA LEU A 512 -13.71 12.24 -14.57
C LEU A 512 -13.61 13.74 -14.26
N ASN A 513 -14.10 14.12 -13.10
CA ASN A 513 -14.01 15.46 -12.51
C ASN A 513 -13.96 15.27 -10.99
N VAL A 514 -12.80 15.45 -10.36
CA VAL A 514 -12.57 15.04 -8.97
C VAL A 514 -12.23 16.25 -8.12
N THR A 515 -12.76 16.31 -6.90
CA THR A 515 -12.45 17.36 -5.92
C THR A 515 -12.46 16.79 -4.50
N ASN A 516 -11.98 17.57 -3.54
CA ASN A 516 -12.19 17.33 -2.12
C ASN A 516 -13.34 18.24 -1.61
N HIS A 517 -14.25 17.68 -0.81
CA HIS A 517 -15.43 18.40 -0.31
C HIS A 517 -15.30 18.81 1.16
N THR A 518 -14.13 19.35 1.52
CA THR A 518 -13.88 19.90 2.87
C THR A 518 -14.73 21.14 3.13
N TYR A 519 -15.40 21.17 4.29
CA TYR A 519 -16.04 22.37 4.83
C TYR A 519 -15.12 22.99 5.87
N PHE A 520 -14.68 24.22 5.61
CA PHE A 520 -13.80 24.97 6.49
C PHE A 520 -14.59 25.74 7.54
N ALA A 521 -14.25 25.51 8.81
CA ALA A 521 -14.68 26.27 9.97
C ALA A 521 -13.46 27.00 10.55
N VAL A 522 -12.94 27.99 9.81
CA VAL A 522 -11.72 28.71 10.16
C VAL A 522 -11.84 29.31 11.58
N ASP A 523 -10.78 29.17 12.38
CA ASP A 523 -10.74 29.47 13.82
C ASP A 523 -11.65 28.60 14.72
N GLY A 524 -12.20 27.51 14.19
CA GLY A 524 -13.15 26.65 14.91
C GLY A 524 -14.48 27.34 15.21
N SER A 525 -14.86 28.33 14.41
CA SER A 525 -16.12 29.05 14.58
C SER A 525 -17.33 28.12 14.30
N SER A 526 -18.41 28.28 15.05
CA SER A 526 -19.67 27.54 14.81
C SER A 526 -20.46 28.05 13.60
N THR A 527 -20.09 29.21 13.07
CA THR A 527 -20.65 29.84 11.86
C THR A 527 -19.56 30.56 11.07
N ILE A 528 -19.71 30.65 9.75
CA ILE A 528 -18.80 31.39 8.86
C ILE A 528 -19.10 32.89 8.77
N ASP A 529 -20.12 33.40 9.46
CA ASP A 529 -20.61 34.78 9.25
C ASP A 529 -19.56 35.87 9.48
N ASP A 530 -18.62 35.64 10.41
CA ASP A 530 -17.54 36.58 10.73
C ASP A 530 -16.33 36.48 9.78
N LEU A 531 -16.31 35.51 8.85
CA LEU A 531 -15.18 35.29 7.96
C LEU A 531 -15.14 36.33 6.84
N ASN A 532 -13.92 36.71 6.47
CA ASN A 532 -13.64 37.57 5.32
C ASN A 532 -13.13 36.71 4.17
N VAL A 533 -13.82 36.73 3.02
CA VAL A 533 -13.46 35.92 1.85
C VAL A 533 -13.06 36.80 0.68
N THR A 534 -11.93 36.48 0.07
CA THR A 534 -11.49 37.05 -1.21
C THR A 534 -11.48 35.94 -2.26
N LEU A 535 -12.15 36.18 -3.38
CA LEU A 535 -12.29 35.26 -4.52
C LEU A 535 -11.43 35.75 -5.69
N ASN A 536 -10.44 34.96 -6.08
CA ASN A 536 -9.50 35.29 -7.14
C ASN A 536 -9.90 34.60 -8.45
N ALA A 537 -10.98 35.07 -9.05
CA ALA A 537 -11.44 34.64 -10.37
C ALA A 537 -11.95 35.84 -11.16
N PRO A 538 -11.58 35.99 -12.45
CA PRO A 538 -12.11 37.05 -13.30
C PRO A 538 -13.59 36.86 -13.60
N ASN A 539 -14.06 35.61 -13.62
CA ASN A 539 -15.40 35.26 -14.09
C ASN A 539 -16.09 34.24 -13.18
N LYS A 540 -17.40 34.10 -13.36
CA LYS A 540 -18.21 33.01 -12.82
C LYS A 540 -19.13 32.43 -13.88
N LEU A 541 -19.51 31.19 -13.69
CA LEU A 541 -20.45 30.48 -14.56
C LEU A 541 -21.88 30.87 -14.17
N LYS A 542 -22.67 31.35 -15.12
CA LYS A 542 -24.09 31.67 -14.87
C LYS A 542 -24.89 30.37 -14.77
N LEU A 543 -25.43 30.11 -13.59
CA LEU A 543 -26.24 28.93 -13.28
C LEU A 543 -27.72 29.28 -13.17
N GLU A 544 -28.58 28.39 -13.65
CA GLU A 544 -30.03 28.41 -13.42
C GLU A 544 -30.43 27.05 -12.84
N SER A 545 -31.04 27.06 -11.64
CA SER A 545 -31.34 25.84 -10.87
C SER A 545 -30.13 24.91 -10.69
N GLY A 546 -28.92 25.48 -10.57
CA GLY A 546 -27.67 24.76 -10.38
C GLY A 546 -27.05 24.17 -11.66
N LEU A 547 -27.60 24.44 -12.84
CA LEU A 547 -27.07 23.98 -14.13
C LEU A 547 -26.54 25.15 -14.97
N PRO A 548 -25.52 24.93 -15.82
CA PRO A 548 -24.99 25.99 -16.67
C PRO A 548 -26.00 26.47 -17.69
N THR A 549 -26.09 27.79 -17.85
CA THR A 549 -26.79 28.43 -18.98
C THR A 549 -25.94 28.49 -20.25
N GLY A 550 -24.66 28.10 -20.17
CA GLY A 550 -23.66 28.27 -21.21
C GLY A 550 -22.98 29.65 -21.21
N THR A 551 -23.40 30.57 -20.33
CA THR A 551 -22.81 31.92 -20.22
C THR A 551 -21.78 32.00 -19.10
N ILE A 552 -20.62 32.59 -19.38
CA ILE A 552 -19.62 32.99 -18.40
C ILE A 552 -19.71 34.51 -18.26
N GLU A 553 -19.83 35.00 -17.02
CA GLU A 553 -19.98 36.42 -16.70
C GLU A 553 -18.88 36.91 -15.76
N GLU A 554 -18.61 38.21 -15.76
CA GLU A 554 -17.61 38.82 -14.87
C GLU A 554 -18.00 38.62 -13.40
N ALA A 555 -17.02 38.23 -12.57
CA ALA A 555 -17.20 38.09 -11.13
C ALA A 555 -17.19 39.49 -10.47
N LYS A 556 -18.35 40.14 -10.40
CA LYS A 556 -18.48 41.53 -9.91
C LYS A 556 -18.16 41.73 -8.42
N GLN A 557 -18.31 40.69 -7.60
CA GLN A 557 -18.09 40.78 -6.15
C GLN A 557 -17.10 39.70 -5.70
N THR A 558 -15.84 40.10 -5.58
CA THR A 558 -14.72 39.22 -5.21
C THR A 558 -14.24 39.43 -3.78
N GLU A 559 -14.65 40.52 -3.12
CA GLU A 559 -14.32 40.82 -1.73
C GLU A 559 -15.60 40.77 -0.88
N LEU A 560 -15.69 39.79 0.01
CA LEU A 560 -16.85 39.48 0.84
C LEU A 560 -16.46 39.61 2.30
N LYS A 561 -16.72 40.78 2.89
CA LYS A 561 -16.22 41.16 4.21
C LYS A 561 -17.29 41.90 5.03
N PRO A 562 -17.94 41.26 6.02
CA PRO A 562 -17.89 39.84 6.38
C PRO A 562 -18.84 38.98 5.50
N LEU A 563 -18.81 37.65 5.64
CA LEU A 563 -19.69 36.71 4.91
C LEU A 563 -21.15 36.70 5.39
N LYS A 564 -21.45 37.39 6.49
CA LYS A 564 -22.80 37.50 7.03
C LYS A 564 -23.82 37.88 5.94
N ASP A 565 -24.94 37.16 5.90
CA ASP A 565 -26.04 37.34 4.95
C ASP A 565 -25.67 37.11 3.46
N VAL A 566 -24.42 36.69 3.17
CA VAL A 566 -23.99 36.29 1.82
C VAL A 566 -24.23 34.81 1.63
N LYS A 567 -25.06 34.46 0.63
CA LYS A 567 -25.31 33.10 0.19
C LYS A 567 -24.60 32.84 -1.13
N LEU A 568 -23.70 31.86 -1.15
CA LEU A 568 -23.02 31.39 -2.35
C LEU A 568 -23.31 29.90 -2.55
N ASP A 569 -23.61 29.56 -3.79
CA ASP A 569 -23.54 28.21 -4.36
C ASP A 569 -23.15 28.40 -5.84
N ASP A 570 -22.05 29.12 -6.04
CA ASP A 570 -21.61 29.62 -7.34
C ASP A 570 -20.31 28.92 -7.78
N TYR A 571 -20.18 28.74 -9.09
CA TYR A 571 -18.97 28.21 -9.72
C TYR A 571 -18.15 29.35 -10.35
N PHE A 572 -16.93 29.55 -9.87
CA PHE A 572 -16.01 30.58 -10.34
C PHE A 572 -15.03 30.02 -11.37
N VAL A 573 -14.70 30.84 -12.39
CA VAL A 573 -13.89 30.43 -13.54
C VAL A 573 -12.58 31.21 -13.54
N VAL A 574 -11.46 30.48 -13.44
CA VAL A 574 -10.09 31.00 -13.50
C VAL A 574 -9.58 31.01 -14.94
N SER A 575 -9.92 29.98 -15.71
CA SER A 575 -9.60 29.85 -17.14
C SER A 575 -10.63 28.95 -17.82
N THR A 576 -10.89 29.20 -19.11
CA THR A 576 -11.75 28.33 -19.94
C THR A 576 -11.02 27.12 -20.50
N ASP A 577 -9.68 27.17 -20.54
CA ASP A 577 -8.85 26.15 -21.16
C ASP A 577 -8.12 25.36 -20.08
N SER A 578 -8.25 24.03 -20.12
CA SER A 578 -7.52 23.12 -19.24
C SER A 578 -7.10 21.85 -19.95
N LYS A 579 -6.12 21.17 -19.36
CA LYS A 579 -5.67 19.82 -19.77
C LYS A 579 -6.35 18.77 -18.91
N LEU A 580 -6.31 17.51 -19.36
CA LEU A 580 -6.76 16.37 -18.54
C LEU A 580 -5.90 16.19 -17.27
N ASP A 581 -4.58 16.35 -17.38
CA ASP A 581 -3.65 16.36 -16.24
C ASP A 581 -3.09 17.76 -16.03
N THR A 582 -3.52 18.40 -14.93
CA THR A 582 -3.10 19.74 -14.54
C THR A 582 -2.07 19.72 -13.41
N ARG A 583 -1.61 18.57 -12.91
CA ARG A 583 -0.74 18.52 -11.71
C ARG A 583 0.57 19.30 -11.85
N GLN A 584 1.05 19.44 -13.08
CA GLN A 584 2.26 20.20 -13.43
C GLN A 584 1.97 21.64 -13.90
N SER A 585 0.70 22.05 -13.95
CA SER A 585 0.31 23.43 -14.26
C SER A 585 0.65 24.37 -13.10
N ALA A 586 0.64 25.68 -13.39
CA ALA A 586 0.84 26.69 -12.36
C ALA A 586 -0.26 26.60 -11.28
N LEU A 587 0.17 26.51 -10.02
CA LEU A 587 -0.72 26.55 -8.87
C LEU A 587 -1.17 28.00 -8.62
N LYS A 588 -2.48 28.26 -8.72
CA LYS A 588 -3.07 29.60 -8.60
C LYS A 588 -3.84 29.73 -7.29
N GLN A 589 -3.63 30.81 -6.55
CA GLN A 589 -4.43 31.14 -5.37
C GLN A 589 -5.83 31.56 -5.81
N VAL A 590 -6.84 30.78 -5.44
CA VAL A 590 -8.23 30.98 -5.89
C VAL A 590 -9.14 31.56 -4.82
N VAL A 591 -8.89 31.22 -3.54
CA VAL A 591 -9.68 31.74 -2.42
C VAL A 591 -8.76 32.05 -1.25
N ARG A 592 -8.98 33.20 -0.61
CA ARG A 592 -8.40 33.54 0.70
C ARG A 592 -9.53 33.71 1.70
N VAL A 593 -9.49 32.96 2.79
CA VAL A 593 -10.45 33.04 3.91
C VAL A 593 -9.71 33.54 5.14
N ALA A 594 -10.13 34.67 5.70
CA ALA A 594 -9.51 35.27 6.87
C ALA A 594 -10.48 35.23 8.06
N GLY A 595 -10.08 34.53 9.11
CA GLY A 595 -10.68 34.60 10.43
C GLY A 595 -10.05 35.70 11.28
N LYS A 596 -10.29 35.62 12.60
CA LYS A 596 -9.67 36.47 13.63
C LYS A 596 -8.23 36.08 13.90
N LYS A 597 -7.88 34.80 13.82
CA LYS A 597 -6.55 34.28 14.15
C LYS A 597 -5.87 33.59 12.97
N THR A 598 -6.63 32.91 12.14
CA THR A 598 -6.12 32.07 11.05
C THR A 598 -6.49 32.65 9.69
N THR A 599 -5.56 32.63 8.75
CA THR A 599 -5.83 32.79 7.33
C THR A 599 -5.64 31.45 6.62
N LEU A 600 -6.65 31.05 5.85
CA LEU A 600 -6.57 29.95 4.89
C LEU A 600 -6.42 30.51 3.47
N ILE A 601 -5.47 29.97 2.72
CA ILE A 601 -5.36 30.19 1.27
C ILE A 601 -5.58 28.85 0.58
N VAL A 602 -6.56 28.81 -0.32
CA VAL A 602 -6.79 27.67 -1.22
C VAL A 602 -6.18 28.00 -2.57
N SER A 603 -5.33 27.10 -3.06
CA SER A 603 -4.73 27.18 -4.38
C SER A 603 -5.02 25.92 -5.18
N THR A 604 -5.07 26.03 -6.50
CA THR A 604 -5.35 24.89 -7.38
C THR A 604 -4.70 25.06 -8.75
N THR A 605 -4.53 23.93 -9.44
CA THR A 605 -4.20 23.89 -10.86
C THR A 605 -5.44 23.81 -11.77
N GLU A 606 -6.62 23.60 -11.19
CA GLU A 606 -7.88 23.41 -11.92
C GLU A 606 -8.39 24.74 -12.55
N PRO A 607 -9.20 24.65 -13.62
CA PRO A 607 -9.68 25.83 -14.36
C PRO A 607 -10.75 26.65 -13.62
N GLY A 608 -11.37 26.10 -12.58
CA GLY A 608 -12.37 26.79 -11.78
C GLY A 608 -12.62 26.10 -10.44
N PHE A 609 -13.55 26.65 -9.66
CA PHE A 609 -13.85 26.17 -8.31
C PHE A 609 -15.27 26.54 -7.89
N GLN A 610 -15.95 25.63 -7.19
CA GLN A 610 -17.21 25.93 -6.50
C GLN A 610 -16.91 26.62 -5.16
N VAL A 611 -17.75 27.58 -4.76
CA VAL A 611 -17.81 28.06 -3.38
C VAL A 611 -19.24 27.91 -2.86
N TYR A 612 -19.38 27.20 -1.75
CA TYR A 612 -20.66 26.94 -1.11
C TYR A 612 -20.65 27.33 0.37
N THR A 613 -21.54 28.23 0.77
CA THR A 613 -21.62 28.79 2.13
C THR A 613 -22.30 27.88 3.17
N GLY A 614 -22.61 26.62 2.82
CA GLY A 614 -23.11 25.65 3.80
C GLY A 614 -24.54 25.93 4.29
N ASP A 615 -25.34 26.71 3.57
CA ASP A 615 -26.64 27.21 4.06
C ASP A 615 -27.68 26.09 4.31
N PHE A 616 -27.46 24.89 3.78
CA PHE A 616 -28.35 23.74 3.91
C PHE A 616 -27.80 22.66 4.84
N ILE A 617 -26.64 22.89 5.47
CA ILE A 617 -26.10 21.97 6.48
C ILE A 617 -27.09 21.84 7.63
N ASN A 618 -27.51 20.62 7.93
CA ASN A 618 -28.32 20.28 9.10
C ASN A 618 -28.12 18.80 9.45
N VAL A 619 -26.96 18.48 10.02
CA VAL A 619 -26.56 17.11 10.35
C VAL A 619 -25.76 17.10 11.64
N GLY A 620 -26.10 16.18 12.55
CA GLY A 620 -25.55 16.16 13.91
C GLY A 620 -25.64 17.54 14.59
N ASP A 621 -24.52 17.99 15.12
CA ASP A 621 -24.38 19.29 15.79
C ASP A 621 -24.18 20.47 14.82
N TYR A 622 -23.92 20.19 13.53
CA TYR A 622 -23.68 21.22 12.54
C TYR A 622 -24.99 21.77 11.98
N LYS A 623 -25.05 23.09 11.87
CA LYS A 623 -26.21 23.85 11.39
C LYS A 623 -25.86 24.63 10.13
N SER A 624 -26.87 25.31 9.60
CA SER A 624 -26.71 26.18 8.44
C SER A 624 -25.50 27.08 8.64
N ARG A 625 -24.62 27.13 7.64
CA ARG A 625 -23.45 27.99 7.60
C ARG A 625 -22.38 27.67 8.64
N SER A 626 -22.38 26.45 9.21
CA SER A 626 -21.31 26.00 10.10
C SER A 626 -19.95 25.87 9.42
N GLY A 627 -19.90 25.77 8.09
CA GLY A 627 -18.64 25.72 7.34
C GLY A 627 -18.80 26.16 5.89
N LEU A 628 -17.68 26.53 5.27
CA LEU A 628 -17.56 26.98 3.88
C LEU A 628 -16.86 25.91 3.05
N ALA A 629 -17.48 25.41 1.99
CA ALA A 629 -16.83 24.49 1.04
C ALA A 629 -16.21 25.25 -0.14
N ILE A 630 -15.01 24.83 -0.54
CA ILE A 630 -14.26 25.36 -1.68
C ILE A 630 -13.78 24.17 -2.50
N GLU A 631 -14.33 23.98 -3.70
CA GLU A 631 -14.14 22.76 -4.49
C GLU A 631 -13.55 23.05 -5.88
N PRO A 632 -12.22 23.19 -5.99
CA PRO A 632 -11.53 23.23 -7.27
C PRO A 632 -11.87 22.02 -8.16
N SER A 633 -12.35 22.27 -9.37
CA SER A 633 -12.86 21.24 -10.27
C SER A 633 -13.04 21.78 -11.69
N ARG A 634 -13.72 21.05 -12.58
CA ARG A 634 -13.91 21.40 -14.01
C ARG A 634 -15.39 21.58 -14.37
N PHE A 635 -15.87 22.80 -14.17
CA PHE A 635 -17.21 23.30 -14.50
C PHE A 635 -18.37 22.45 -13.94
N VAL A 636 -19.59 22.93 -14.17
CA VAL A 636 -20.81 22.17 -13.91
C VAL A 636 -21.29 21.59 -15.25
N ASP A 637 -21.70 20.32 -15.26
CA ASP A 637 -22.21 19.62 -16.46
C ASP A 637 -21.25 19.66 -17.67
N ALA A 638 -19.94 19.79 -17.42
CA ALA A 638 -18.92 19.90 -18.45
C ALA A 638 -18.96 18.79 -19.51
N ILE A 639 -19.31 17.56 -19.12
CA ILE A 639 -19.42 16.41 -20.02
C ILE A 639 -20.48 16.61 -21.13
N ASN A 640 -21.51 17.41 -20.88
CA ASN A 640 -22.56 17.75 -21.84
C ASN A 640 -22.35 19.10 -22.53
N ASN A 641 -21.17 19.71 -22.34
CA ASN A 641 -20.79 20.96 -22.99
C ASN A 641 -19.63 20.72 -23.96
N ASP A 642 -19.84 21.03 -25.24
CA ASP A 642 -18.84 20.80 -26.30
C ASP A 642 -17.50 21.53 -26.07
N GLN A 643 -17.51 22.66 -25.34
CA GLN A 643 -16.29 23.42 -25.04
C GLN A 643 -15.49 22.82 -23.87
N TRP A 644 -16.13 22.10 -22.96
CA TRP A 644 -15.52 21.67 -21.70
C TRP A 644 -15.39 20.15 -21.58
N SER A 645 -16.13 19.38 -22.36
CA SER A 645 -16.18 17.91 -22.27
C SER A 645 -14.82 17.26 -22.43
N SER A 646 -13.97 17.79 -23.32
CA SER A 646 -12.59 17.31 -23.52
C SER A 646 -11.71 17.43 -22.28
N GLN A 647 -12.05 18.31 -21.33
CA GLN A 647 -11.32 18.51 -20.08
C GLN A 647 -11.71 17.50 -19.01
N VAL A 648 -12.83 16.79 -19.18
CA VAL A 648 -13.35 15.82 -18.22
C VAL A 648 -13.46 14.42 -18.80
N LEU A 649 -13.18 14.20 -20.09
CA LEU A 649 -13.33 12.91 -20.74
C LEU A 649 -11.98 12.24 -20.96
N VAL A 650 -11.73 11.14 -20.26
CA VAL A 650 -10.41 10.49 -20.20
C VAL A 650 -10.45 9.20 -21.00
N SER A 651 -9.53 9.03 -21.94
CA SER A 651 -9.42 7.84 -22.78
C SER A 651 -8.32 6.89 -22.30
N LYS A 652 -8.29 5.68 -22.88
CA LYS A 652 -7.22 4.70 -22.63
C LYS A 652 -5.86 5.31 -23.00
N GLY A 653 -4.91 5.23 -22.06
CA GLY A 653 -3.56 5.78 -22.22
C GLY A 653 -3.43 7.25 -21.80
N GLU A 654 -4.54 7.92 -21.51
CA GLU A 654 -4.54 9.26 -20.92
C GLU A 654 -4.61 9.16 -19.38
N THR A 655 -4.13 10.22 -18.71
CA THR A 655 -4.21 10.36 -17.26
C THR A 655 -5.03 11.60 -16.93
N TYR A 656 -6.04 11.44 -16.07
CA TYR A 656 -6.61 12.58 -15.35
C TYR A 656 -5.68 12.95 -14.20
N GLY A 657 -5.44 14.24 -14.03
CA GLY A 657 -4.69 14.72 -12.87
C GLY A 657 -5.15 16.10 -12.42
N SER A 658 -5.24 16.30 -11.11
CA SER A 658 -5.66 17.55 -10.47
C SER A 658 -4.85 17.78 -9.19
N LYS A 659 -4.66 19.05 -8.80
CA LYS A 659 -3.95 19.43 -7.58
C LYS A 659 -4.66 20.58 -6.85
N ILE A 660 -4.79 20.43 -5.55
CA ILE A 660 -5.33 21.40 -4.59
C ILE A 660 -4.31 21.59 -3.47
N GLU A 661 -4.14 22.81 -2.96
CA GLU A 661 -3.29 23.12 -1.82
C GLU A 661 -4.04 24.01 -0.83
N TYR A 662 -4.02 23.62 0.44
CA TYR A 662 -4.46 24.42 1.58
C TYR A 662 -3.24 24.94 2.33
N HIS A 663 -3.16 26.24 2.53
CA HIS A 663 -2.07 26.89 3.27
C HIS A 663 -2.64 27.72 4.42
N PHE A 664 -2.15 27.45 5.64
CA PHE A 664 -2.58 28.12 6.87
C PHE A 664 -1.49 29.04 7.40
N SER A 665 -1.87 30.26 7.80
CA SER A 665 -0.96 31.27 8.38
C SER A 665 -1.60 32.09 9.48
#